data_AF-A0A374VII1-F1
#
_entry.id   AF-A0A374VII1-F1
#
_cell.length_a   1.000
_cell.length_b   1.000
_cell.length_c   1.000
_cell.angle_alpha   90.00
_cell.angle_beta   90.00
_cell.angle_gamma   90.00
#
_symmetry.space_group_name_H-M   'P 1'
#
loop_
_entity.id
_entity.type
_entity.pdbx_description
1 polymer ?
#
loop_
_entity_poly.entity_id
_entity_poly.type
_entity_poly.pdbx_seq_one_letter_code
_entity_poly.pdbx_strand_id
1 'polypeptide(L)'
;MDSKADTVITDAGRELVCSCIKDDELRVHMFKHMGMADGSLCRIIGGSLKTLDEKRAMLEQLRKEVSSDYAEAIDSGLDQLNSALDMLYNVDRDHGILLVSGMFYSEEERGHDTFDGPFPVASWGAAQTLMKQYVDDDPDEDWSESFWQIKLYTAEDLHDRPCAQASLIFAATMAGDLVFLSDRRNQRTPHQSIDHLPWNNSKHFCANGEVFYTPWSPGDIIKIDSRPFDHGPRFAIVLEDDYDSSFKGQVWCAYPSKIYGVEEGNLRLRDFTDGFLDDFTPSALYTAERYTGELPDDCSFMLELSKKLHDDPSYGKQWSDGSVVHDCLQPYRTSAGPSANAIRSDILEFLDSPDIKEHLRDIGYEFTTSEAAFIVARSNEKALRQKIKGWQKIINNMPNCAMNRRYGTFNIPNFHVFLRDVIRWERKKIARFKQPGKHMYFFEDKTGSPHESGCNYGPYTSYEKCFEAIWNELEEENPTSIEITRRPIDPDEDYYAADRLMLNAKGEIMDCQLSCIDMEREGEDPTFAFELMWFDIPTPFHAGDIICRHGDPGDPMLLLNMQTWTTQRVMDELPPSTYRECAAKNADDLLRHHRQNGDTSDMYAYGCQIEYPLEYPVYIGEPSCFLLDMEYCRTPLKPEARILYGVRAYLDGYLGLDSLIALSSLYELQALVKKKAERFEGEDGGLKTRYPELFDDTIAPPARFKTKRS
;
A
#
# COMPACT_ATOMS: atom_id res chain seq x y z
N MET A 1 35.93 -41.72 -13.51
CA MET A 1 36.68 -41.90 -12.26
C MET A 1 35.91 -41.11 -11.22
N ASP A 2 35.05 -41.81 -10.49
CA ASP A 2 34.21 -41.24 -9.44
C ASP A 2 35.11 -40.68 -8.34
N SER A 3 35.15 -39.35 -8.20
CA SER A 3 35.69 -38.74 -7.00
C SER A 3 34.71 -39.05 -5.88
N LYS A 4 35.07 -40.02 -5.02
CA LYS A 4 34.51 -40.09 -3.67
C LYS A 4 34.69 -38.71 -3.05
N ALA A 5 33.62 -37.93 -2.98
CA ALA A 5 33.58 -36.75 -2.13
C ALA A 5 33.79 -37.25 -0.70
N ASP A 6 34.87 -36.82 -0.06
CA ASP A 6 35.07 -37.03 1.37
C ASP A 6 33.82 -36.50 2.09
N THR A 7 32.98 -37.42 2.56
CA THR A 7 31.70 -37.11 3.19
C THR A 7 31.98 -36.83 4.66
N VAL A 8 31.83 -35.56 5.05
CA VAL A 8 32.07 -35.03 6.40
C VAL A 8 31.14 -35.66 7.47
N ILE A 9 30.01 -36.23 7.03
CA ILE A 9 28.99 -36.89 7.83
C ILE A 9 28.53 -38.18 7.13
N THR A 10 28.24 -39.23 7.91
CA THR A 10 27.69 -40.49 7.37
C THR A 10 26.24 -40.35 6.92
N ASP A 11 25.75 -41.29 6.09
CA ASP A 11 24.33 -41.35 5.72
C ASP A 11 23.42 -41.49 6.96
N ALA A 12 23.87 -42.24 7.97
CA ALA A 12 23.17 -42.39 9.24
C ALA A 12 23.08 -41.06 10.01
N GLY A 13 24.14 -40.26 10.01
CA GLY A 13 24.12 -38.92 10.59
C GLY A 13 23.16 -37.97 9.86
N ARG A 14 23.10 -38.05 8.52
CA ARG A 14 22.15 -37.26 7.73
C ARG A 14 20.70 -37.66 7.98
N GLU A 15 20.43 -38.96 8.04
CA GLU A 15 19.11 -39.50 8.36
C GLU A 15 18.64 -39.07 9.75
N LEU A 16 19.56 -39.09 10.73
CA LEU A 16 19.30 -38.60 12.08
C LEU A 16 18.87 -37.14 12.10
N VAL A 17 19.59 -36.24 11.42
CA VAL A 17 19.23 -34.81 11.36
C VAL A 17 17.92 -34.60 10.60
N CYS A 18 17.72 -35.30 9.48
CA CYS A 18 16.48 -35.20 8.68
C CYS A 18 15.26 -35.74 9.45
N SER A 19 15.43 -36.62 10.44
CA SER A 19 14.33 -37.11 11.29
C SER A 19 13.65 -36.01 12.13
N CYS A 20 14.28 -34.83 12.26
CA CYS A 20 13.68 -33.64 12.86
C CYS A 20 12.58 -33.00 12.01
N ILE A 21 12.58 -33.25 10.69
CA ILE A 21 11.66 -32.64 9.73
C ILE A 21 10.40 -33.51 9.64
N LYS A 22 9.23 -32.91 9.87
CA LYS A 22 7.94 -33.62 9.88
C LYS A 22 7.48 -34.02 8.47
N ASP A 23 7.58 -33.11 7.50
CA ASP A 23 7.14 -33.32 6.13
C ASP A 23 8.05 -34.29 5.36
N ASP A 24 7.47 -35.31 4.73
CA ASP A 24 8.22 -36.36 4.04
C ASP A 24 8.92 -35.83 2.78
N GLU A 25 8.29 -34.90 2.05
CA GLU A 25 8.84 -34.35 0.81
C GLU A 25 10.05 -33.46 1.10
N LEU A 26 9.91 -32.54 2.04
CA LEU A 26 10.97 -31.68 2.54
C LEU A 26 12.10 -32.51 3.15
N ARG A 27 11.78 -33.58 3.89
CA ARG A 27 12.78 -34.51 4.44
C ARG A 27 13.62 -35.16 3.33
N VAL A 28 12.98 -35.70 2.30
CA VAL A 28 13.66 -36.32 1.15
C VAL A 28 14.47 -35.30 0.36
N HIS A 29 13.95 -34.08 0.19
CA HIS A 29 14.64 -33.01 -0.51
C HIS A 29 15.88 -32.54 0.27
N MET A 30 15.73 -32.31 1.58
CA MET A 30 16.83 -31.95 2.47
C MET A 30 17.90 -33.04 2.50
N PHE A 31 17.54 -34.31 2.61
CA PHE A 31 18.51 -35.41 2.58
C PHE A 31 19.40 -35.40 1.31
N LYS A 32 18.84 -34.97 0.16
CA LYS A 32 19.55 -34.88 -1.12
C LYS A 32 20.42 -33.62 -1.24
N HIS A 33 19.95 -32.48 -0.73
CA HIS A 33 20.56 -31.16 -0.97
C HIS A 33 21.30 -30.56 0.23
N MET A 34 21.29 -31.23 1.39
CA MET A 34 22.04 -30.80 2.57
C MET A 34 23.54 -30.68 2.23
N GLY A 35 23.98 -29.44 2.03
CA GLY A 35 25.35 -29.06 1.71
C GLY A 35 26.23 -29.02 2.96
N MET A 36 27.49 -29.43 2.79
CA MET A 36 28.51 -29.59 3.84
C MET A 36 29.11 -28.24 4.30
N ALA A 37 28.29 -27.29 4.76
CA ALA A 37 28.73 -26.02 5.30
C ALA A 37 28.47 -25.94 6.82
N ASP A 38 29.57 -25.78 7.55
CA ASP A 38 29.76 -25.41 8.97
C ASP A 38 28.52 -25.13 9.84
N GLY A 39 28.40 -25.87 10.95
CA GLY A 39 27.53 -25.52 12.09
C GLY A 39 26.01 -25.72 11.93
N SER A 40 25.50 -25.88 10.70
CA SER A 40 24.06 -26.01 10.42
C SER A 40 23.38 -27.23 11.05
N LEU A 41 24.07 -28.38 11.16
CA LEU A 41 23.48 -29.64 11.68
C LEU A 41 23.05 -29.56 13.15
N CYS A 42 23.88 -28.95 14.00
CA CYS A 42 23.58 -28.75 15.42
C CYS A 42 22.36 -27.83 15.57
N ARG A 43 22.28 -26.80 14.72
CA ARG A 43 21.16 -25.84 14.70
C ARG A 43 19.85 -26.47 14.21
N ILE A 44 19.90 -27.40 13.26
CA ILE A 44 18.71 -28.15 12.82
C ILE A 44 18.14 -29.02 13.96
N ILE A 45 18.99 -29.78 14.67
CA ILE A 45 18.52 -30.54 15.84
C ILE A 45 18.00 -29.57 16.91
N GLY A 46 18.75 -28.50 17.15
CA GLY A 46 18.46 -27.46 18.11
C GLY A 46 17.11 -26.76 17.97
N GLY A 47 16.75 -26.38 16.74
CA GLY A 47 15.49 -25.70 16.42
C GLY A 47 14.29 -26.64 16.23
N SER A 48 14.50 -27.96 16.23
CA SER A 48 13.42 -28.94 16.02
C SER A 48 12.37 -28.92 17.14
N LEU A 49 11.21 -29.52 16.89
CA LEU A 49 10.13 -29.68 17.87
C LEU A 49 10.35 -30.88 18.83
N LYS A 50 11.55 -31.49 18.82
CA LYS A 50 11.92 -32.55 19.77
C LYS A 50 12.13 -31.99 21.17
N THR A 51 11.96 -32.83 22.18
CA THR A 51 12.27 -32.41 23.56
C THR A 51 13.76 -32.14 23.72
N LEU A 52 14.14 -31.32 24.71
CA LEU A 52 15.53 -31.02 25.00
C LEU A 52 16.36 -32.29 25.31
N ASP A 53 15.76 -33.27 26.00
CA ASP A 53 16.42 -34.56 26.27
C ASP A 53 16.61 -35.41 24.99
N GLU A 54 15.64 -35.42 24.08
CA GLU A 54 15.79 -36.07 22.76
C GLU A 54 16.88 -35.38 21.94
N LYS A 55 16.90 -34.04 21.91
CA LYS A 55 17.94 -33.26 21.22
C LYS A 55 19.33 -33.59 21.74
N ARG A 56 19.50 -33.71 23.07
CA ARG A 56 20.76 -34.16 23.68
C ARG A 56 21.18 -35.53 23.15
N ALA A 57 20.28 -36.52 23.20
CA ALA A 57 20.57 -37.87 22.73
C ALA A 57 20.92 -37.91 21.23
N MET A 58 20.22 -37.12 20.41
CA MET A 58 20.50 -37.00 18.98
C MET A 58 21.87 -36.38 18.73
N LEU A 59 22.28 -35.36 19.49
CA LEU A 59 23.61 -34.76 19.35
C LEU A 59 24.73 -35.71 19.78
N GLU A 60 24.55 -36.47 20.86
CA GLU A 60 25.49 -37.51 21.27
C GLU A 60 25.66 -38.61 20.21
N GLN A 61 24.57 -38.94 19.49
CA GLN A 61 24.62 -39.86 18.37
C GLN A 61 25.28 -39.22 17.14
N LEU A 62 24.90 -37.99 16.79
CA LEU A 62 25.48 -37.23 15.68
C LEU A 62 27.00 -37.07 15.85
N ARG A 63 27.47 -36.86 17.08
CA ARG A 63 28.89 -36.73 17.41
C ARG A 63 29.74 -37.94 16.99
N LYS A 64 29.13 -39.14 16.92
CA LYS A 64 29.77 -40.39 16.48
C LYS A 64 29.81 -40.54 14.96
N GLU A 65 29.03 -39.74 14.25
CA GLU A 65 28.78 -39.84 12.80
C GLU A 65 29.45 -38.71 11.98
N VAL A 66 30.18 -37.79 12.63
CA VAL A 66 30.87 -36.64 12.01
C VAL A 66 32.40 -36.70 12.16
N SER A 67 33.13 -36.04 11.27
CA SER A 67 34.60 -35.90 11.34
C SER A 67 35.07 -34.96 12.46
N SER A 68 36.38 -34.97 12.75
CA SER A 68 37.00 -34.17 13.84
C SER A 68 36.76 -32.67 13.73
N ASP A 69 36.58 -32.15 12.54
CA ASP A 69 36.54 -30.70 12.29
C ASP A 69 35.16 -30.09 12.64
N TYR A 70 34.14 -30.94 12.81
CA TYR A 70 32.76 -30.56 13.16
C TYR A 70 32.37 -30.98 14.59
N ALA A 71 33.26 -31.73 15.25
CA ALA A 71 33.14 -32.13 16.64
C ALA A 71 32.90 -30.95 17.57
N GLU A 72 33.66 -29.87 17.41
CA GLU A 72 33.68 -28.73 18.32
C GLU A 72 32.31 -28.03 18.42
N ALA A 73 31.61 -27.87 17.29
CA ALA A 73 30.28 -27.24 17.28
C ALA A 73 29.22 -28.12 17.98
N ILE A 74 29.31 -29.45 17.84
CA ILE A 74 28.40 -30.39 18.53
C ILE A 74 28.74 -30.44 20.02
N ASP A 75 30.02 -30.54 20.37
CA ASP A 75 30.51 -30.58 21.75
C ASP A 75 30.12 -29.27 22.48
N SER A 76 30.29 -28.11 21.84
CA SER A 76 29.85 -26.82 22.38
C SER A 76 28.33 -26.74 22.57
N GLY A 77 27.54 -27.27 21.63
CA GLY A 77 26.08 -27.32 21.77
C GLY A 77 25.62 -28.24 22.91
N LEU A 78 26.25 -29.41 23.03
CA LEU A 78 26.01 -30.35 24.13
C LEU A 78 26.38 -29.73 25.48
N ASP A 79 27.53 -29.06 25.59
CA ASP A 79 27.96 -28.40 26.82
C ASP A 79 26.98 -27.29 27.22
N GLN A 80 26.51 -26.49 26.26
CA GLN A 80 25.52 -25.46 26.49
C GLN A 80 24.21 -26.04 27.02
N LEU A 81 23.66 -27.06 26.35
CA LEU A 81 22.41 -27.70 26.74
C LEU A 81 22.52 -28.42 28.09
N ASN A 82 23.58 -29.19 28.30
CA ASN A 82 23.82 -29.92 29.54
C ASN A 82 23.95 -28.96 30.72
N SER A 83 24.68 -27.86 30.55
CA SER A 83 24.80 -26.83 31.58
C SER A 83 23.45 -26.18 31.91
N ALA A 84 22.63 -25.87 30.90
CA ALA A 84 21.32 -25.28 31.12
C ALA A 84 20.34 -26.24 31.83
N LEU A 85 20.33 -27.52 31.44
CA LEU A 85 19.50 -28.54 32.07
C LEU A 85 19.97 -28.84 33.51
N ASP A 86 21.28 -28.90 33.77
CA ASP A 86 21.81 -29.07 35.13
C ASP A 86 21.38 -27.93 36.05
N MET A 87 21.43 -26.68 35.57
CA MET A 87 20.94 -25.52 36.32
C MET A 87 19.44 -25.57 36.60
N LEU A 88 18.64 -26.01 35.62
CA LEU A 88 17.19 -26.15 35.79
C LEU A 88 16.86 -27.23 36.84
N TYR A 89 17.49 -28.40 36.73
CA TYR A 89 17.23 -29.54 37.61
C TYR A 89 17.79 -29.37 39.02
N ASN A 90 18.80 -28.51 39.22
CA ASN A 90 19.40 -28.22 40.53
C ASN A 90 19.13 -26.77 41.02
N VAL A 91 18.10 -26.11 40.51
CA VAL A 91 17.80 -24.70 40.83
C VAL A 91 17.66 -24.42 42.33
N ASP A 92 17.13 -25.38 43.10
CA ASP A 92 16.96 -25.31 44.54
C ASP A 92 18.29 -25.38 45.30
N ARG A 93 19.21 -26.22 44.81
CA ARG A 93 20.58 -26.33 45.34
C ARG A 93 21.38 -25.06 45.08
N ASP A 94 21.18 -24.46 43.91
CA ASP A 94 21.96 -23.31 43.43
C ASP A 94 21.33 -21.96 43.83
N HIS A 95 20.32 -21.99 44.72
CA HIS A 95 19.61 -20.83 45.26
C HIS A 95 18.98 -19.92 44.18
N GLY A 96 18.58 -20.51 43.06
CA GLY A 96 17.82 -19.82 42.02
C GLY A 96 16.31 -19.86 42.27
N ILE A 97 15.56 -19.15 41.44
CA ILE A 97 14.09 -19.24 41.37
C ILE A 97 13.65 -19.45 39.93
N LEU A 98 12.52 -20.15 39.77
CA LEU A 98 11.83 -20.27 38.50
C LEU A 98 10.56 -19.42 38.52
N LEU A 99 10.31 -18.69 37.44
CA LEU A 99 9.03 -18.06 37.17
C LEU A 99 8.36 -18.82 36.03
N VAL A 100 7.24 -19.49 36.33
CA VAL A 100 6.46 -20.27 35.38
C VAL A 100 5.26 -19.45 34.93
N SER A 101 5.09 -19.24 33.63
CA SER A 101 3.97 -18.45 33.07
C SER A 101 3.28 -19.26 31.98
N GLY A 102 1.95 -19.23 31.99
CA GLY A 102 1.12 -19.82 30.94
C GLY A 102 0.99 -18.85 29.78
N MET A 103 1.43 -19.27 28.60
CA MET A 103 1.45 -18.45 27.38
C MET A 103 0.43 -18.96 26.38
N PHE A 104 -0.21 -18.05 25.67
CA PHE A 104 -1.07 -18.35 24.52
C PHE A 104 -0.87 -17.29 23.43
N TYR A 105 -1.30 -17.57 22.22
CA TYR A 105 -1.35 -16.54 21.18
C TYR A 105 -2.60 -15.67 21.33
N SER A 106 -2.41 -14.37 21.51
CA SER A 106 -3.49 -13.39 21.51
C SER A 106 -3.71 -12.84 20.11
N GLU A 107 -4.90 -13.09 19.57
CA GLU A 107 -5.34 -12.52 18.29
C GLU A 107 -5.45 -10.99 18.32
N GLU A 108 -5.73 -10.41 19.49
CA GLU A 108 -5.85 -8.96 19.67
C GLU A 108 -4.48 -8.28 19.65
N GLU A 109 -3.50 -8.83 20.38
CA GLU A 109 -2.13 -8.31 20.48
C GLU A 109 -1.22 -8.80 19.33
N ARG A 110 -1.67 -9.79 18.56
CA ARG A 110 -0.94 -10.41 17.43
C ARG A 110 0.43 -10.95 17.86
N GLY A 111 0.44 -11.63 18.99
CA GLY A 111 1.64 -12.15 19.61
C GLY A 111 1.32 -12.98 20.83
N HIS A 112 2.36 -13.49 21.50
CA HIS A 112 2.17 -14.23 22.73
C HIS A 112 1.79 -13.30 23.88
N ASP A 113 0.72 -13.66 24.57
CA ASP A 113 0.34 -13.05 25.83
C ASP A 113 0.32 -14.11 26.94
N THR A 114 0.35 -13.64 28.18
CA THR A 114 0.32 -14.48 29.37
C THR A 114 -1.13 -14.65 29.81
N PHE A 115 -1.68 -15.86 29.73
CA PHE A 115 -3.02 -16.12 30.29
C PHE A 115 -2.96 -16.24 31.82
N ASP A 116 -1.82 -16.65 32.39
CA ASP A 116 -1.63 -16.75 33.84
C ASP A 116 -0.16 -16.77 34.30
N GLY A 117 0.06 -16.46 35.57
CA GLY A 117 1.38 -16.29 36.18
C GLY A 117 1.91 -14.85 36.10
N PRO A 118 3.22 -14.63 36.31
CA PRO A 118 4.26 -15.62 36.62
C PRO A 118 4.14 -16.21 38.03
N PHE A 119 4.23 -17.53 38.14
CA PHE A 119 4.24 -18.27 39.40
C PHE A 119 5.68 -18.53 39.88
N PRO A 120 6.08 -18.02 41.06
CA PRO A 120 7.39 -18.31 41.61
C PRO A 120 7.43 -19.71 42.22
N VAL A 121 8.36 -20.54 41.75
CA VAL A 121 8.63 -21.88 42.29
C VAL A 121 10.12 -22.08 42.56
N ALA A 122 10.43 -22.77 43.65
CA ALA A 122 11.80 -22.92 44.13
C ALA A 122 12.52 -24.17 43.61
N SER A 123 11.82 -25.07 42.90
CA SER A 123 12.40 -26.30 42.33
C SER A 123 11.70 -26.69 41.04
N TRP A 124 12.40 -27.46 40.19
CA TRP A 124 11.82 -28.01 38.97
C TRP A 124 10.65 -28.95 39.25
N GLY A 125 10.74 -29.78 40.29
CA GLY A 125 9.63 -30.67 40.68
C GLY A 125 8.36 -29.91 41.09
N ALA A 126 8.50 -28.74 41.73
CA ALA A 126 7.38 -27.86 42.02
C ALA A 126 6.78 -27.24 40.75
N ALA A 127 7.63 -26.83 39.79
CA ALA A 127 7.17 -26.36 38.48
C ALA A 127 6.35 -27.44 37.75
N GLN A 128 6.85 -28.68 37.70
CA GLN A 128 6.14 -29.80 37.06
C GLN A 128 4.80 -30.10 37.71
N THR A 129 4.75 -30.05 39.06
CA THR A 129 3.50 -30.25 39.81
C THR A 129 2.49 -29.15 39.48
N LEU A 130 2.93 -27.90 39.44
CA LEU A 130 2.11 -26.75 39.07
C LEU A 130 1.53 -26.89 37.65
N MET A 131 2.39 -27.12 36.65
CA MET A 131 1.98 -27.26 35.26
C MET A 131 0.98 -28.39 35.08
N LYS A 132 1.23 -29.55 35.72
CA LYS A 132 0.31 -30.69 35.66
C LYS A 132 -1.03 -30.38 36.31
N GLN A 133 -1.02 -29.78 37.51
CA GLN A 133 -2.25 -29.45 38.21
C GLN A 133 -3.12 -28.49 37.38
N TYR A 134 -2.50 -27.53 36.70
CA TYR A 134 -3.22 -26.57 35.86
C TYR A 134 -4.01 -27.26 34.73
N VAL A 135 -3.39 -28.21 34.04
CA VAL A 135 -4.05 -28.97 32.96
C VAL A 135 -5.10 -29.94 33.53
N ASP A 136 -4.85 -30.53 34.69
CA ASP A 136 -5.80 -31.45 35.35
C ASP A 136 -7.03 -30.70 35.91
N ASP A 137 -6.88 -29.44 36.31
CA ASP A 137 -7.95 -28.60 36.88
C ASP A 137 -8.94 -28.10 35.80
N ASP A 138 -8.52 -28.02 34.53
CA ASP A 138 -9.38 -27.64 33.39
C ASP A 138 -9.18 -28.57 32.16
N PRO A 139 -9.78 -29.78 32.19
CA PRO A 139 -9.59 -30.78 31.15
C PRO A 139 -10.39 -30.53 29.86
N ASP A 140 -11.35 -29.60 29.90
CA ASP A 140 -12.23 -29.28 28.77
C ASP A 140 -11.68 -28.11 27.92
N GLU A 141 -10.67 -27.39 28.41
CA GLU A 141 -10.04 -26.24 27.73
C GLU A 141 -9.17 -26.67 26.53
N ASP A 142 -9.19 -25.88 25.46
CA ASP A 142 -8.37 -26.11 24.27
C ASP A 142 -6.96 -25.53 24.44
N TRP A 143 -6.07 -26.38 24.94
CA TRP A 143 -4.65 -26.07 25.14
C TRP A 143 -3.79 -26.15 23.87
N SER A 144 -4.39 -26.31 22.68
CA SER A 144 -3.65 -26.59 21.45
C SER A 144 -2.72 -25.45 21.00
N GLU A 145 -2.96 -24.21 21.42
CA GLU A 145 -2.12 -23.03 21.15
C GLU A 145 -1.48 -22.46 22.42
N SER A 146 -1.37 -23.28 23.47
CA SER A 146 -0.86 -22.87 24.76
C SER A 146 0.43 -23.60 25.11
N PHE A 147 1.35 -22.89 25.77
CA PHE A 147 2.60 -23.47 26.22
C PHE A 147 3.07 -22.81 27.51
N TRP A 148 3.99 -23.46 28.22
CA TRP A 148 4.60 -22.91 29.43
C TRP A 148 5.91 -22.21 29.10
N GLN A 149 6.07 -20.98 29.58
CA GLN A 149 7.35 -20.27 29.61
C GLN A 149 7.94 -20.35 31.01
N ILE A 150 9.18 -20.83 31.11
CA ILE A 150 9.90 -20.98 32.39
C ILE A 150 11.14 -20.11 32.36
N LYS A 151 11.16 -19.04 33.17
CA LYS A 151 12.32 -18.16 33.33
C LYS A 151 13.11 -18.57 34.58
N LEU A 152 14.40 -18.87 34.41
CA LEU A 152 15.31 -19.20 35.50
C LEU A 152 16.16 -17.99 35.86
N TYR A 153 16.07 -17.59 37.13
CA TYR A 153 16.90 -16.57 37.75
C TYR A 153 17.87 -17.24 38.70
N THR A 154 19.15 -17.03 38.46
CA THR A 154 20.23 -17.48 39.36
C THR A 154 20.33 -16.56 40.58
N ALA A 155 21.04 -17.02 41.62
CA ALA A 155 21.35 -16.17 42.77
C ALA A 155 22.08 -14.86 42.37
N GLU A 156 22.99 -14.92 41.38
CA GLU A 156 23.67 -13.74 40.84
C GLU A 156 22.68 -12.75 40.18
N ASP A 157 21.71 -13.27 39.41
CA ASP A 157 20.70 -12.44 38.74
C ASP A 157 19.83 -11.65 39.73
N LEU A 158 19.58 -12.22 40.91
CA LEU A 158 18.73 -11.64 41.95
C LEU A 158 19.47 -10.67 42.88
N HIS A 159 20.78 -10.86 43.08
CA HIS A 159 21.53 -10.12 44.10
C HIS A 159 22.43 -9.01 43.54
N ASP A 160 23.03 -9.19 42.37
CA ASP A 160 24.15 -8.35 41.94
C ASP A 160 23.80 -7.34 40.82
N ARG A 161 22.53 -7.29 40.34
CA ARG A 161 22.17 -6.52 39.13
C ARG A 161 20.96 -5.59 39.31
N PRO A 162 21.01 -4.34 38.80
CA PRO A 162 19.95 -3.33 38.97
C PRO A 162 18.66 -3.60 38.18
N CYS A 163 18.69 -4.47 37.16
CA CYS A 163 17.52 -5.00 36.46
C CYS A 163 17.66 -6.52 36.34
N ALA A 164 16.85 -7.29 37.06
CA ALA A 164 16.91 -8.75 37.04
C ALA A 164 16.43 -9.28 35.67
N GLN A 165 17.35 -9.75 34.84
CA GLN A 165 17.05 -10.50 33.60
C GLN A 165 17.34 -11.99 33.82
N ALA A 166 16.43 -12.85 33.39
CA ALA A 166 16.60 -14.30 33.50
C ALA A 166 17.84 -14.77 32.73
N SER A 167 18.60 -15.69 33.32
CA SER A 167 19.76 -16.33 32.67
C SER A 167 19.33 -17.27 31.55
N LEU A 168 18.27 -18.03 31.80
CA LEU A 168 17.76 -19.06 30.91
C LEU A 168 16.24 -18.90 30.82
N ILE A 169 15.70 -19.08 29.62
CA ILE A 169 14.26 -19.11 29.38
C ILE A 169 13.96 -20.39 28.61
N PHE A 170 13.03 -21.19 29.10
CA PHE A 170 12.60 -22.43 28.48
C PHE A 170 11.15 -22.30 28.00
N ALA A 171 10.82 -23.01 26.94
CA ALA A 171 9.44 -23.24 26.52
C ALA A 171 9.12 -24.73 26.60
N ALA A 172 7.99 -25.06 27.23
CA ALA A 172 7.51 -26.43 27.37
C ALA A 172 6.07 -26.56 26.85
N THR A 173 5.72 -27.74 26.34
CA THR A 173 4.32 -28.07 26.00
C THR A 173 3.45 -28.03 27.26
N MET A 174 2.13 -28.02 27.12
CA MET A 174 1.22 -28.07 28.29
C MET A 174 1.39 -29.35 29.12
N ALA A 175 1.90 -30.44 28.53
CA ALA A 175 2.28 -31.64 29.26
C ALA A 175 3.55 -31.49 30.12
N GLY A 176 4.28 -30.37 29.97
CA GLY A 176 5.53 -30.09 30.68
C GLY A 176 6.78 -30.57 29.95
N ASP A 177 6.69 -30.96 28.68
CA ASP A 177 7.84 -31.39 27.88
C ASP A 177 8.64 -30.17 27.41
N LEU A 178 9.89 -30.04 27.86
CA LEU A 178 10.77 -28.94 27.47
C LEU A 178 11.19 -29.08 26.00
N VAL A 179 10.91 -28.07 25.17
CA VAL A 179 11.22 -28.10 23.72
C VAL A 179 12.26 -27.05 23.34
N PHE A 180 12.11 -25.80 23.78
CA PHE A 180 13.02 -24.72 23.39
C PHE A 180 13.80 -24.14 24.58
N LEU A 181 14.99 -23.63 24.28
CA LEU A 181 15.89 -22.98 25.22
C LEU A 181 16.42 -21.67 24.62
N SER A 182 16.24 -20.57 25.35
CA SER A 182 16.88 -19.28 25.12
C SER A 182 17.90 -19.02 26.23
N ASP A 183 19.18 -19.18 25.91
CA ASP A 183 20.29 -18.98 26.84
C ASP A 183 20.86 -17.57 26.70
N ARG A 184 20.68 -16.75 27.74
CA ARG A 184 21.03 -15.33 27.76
C ARG A 184 22.25 -15.02 28.64
N ARG A 185 22.98 -16.04 29.10
CA ARG A 185 24.13 -15.88 30.00
C ARG A 185 25.26 -15.04 29.39
N ASN A 186 25.44 -15.07 28.07
CA ASN A 186 26.52 -14.36 27.36
C ASN A 186 26.12 -12.97 26.80
N GLN A 187 24.85 -12.57 26.85
CA GLN A 187 24.35 -11.29 26.29
C GLN A 187 24.56 -10.08 27.21
N ARG A 188 25.42 -10.22 28.22
CA ARG A 188 25.40 -9.40 29.44
C ARG A 188 26.49 -8.30 29.48
N THR A 189 27.07 -7.92 28.34
CA THR A 189 28.06 -6.81 28.27
C THR A 189 27.42 -5.49 27.81
N PRO A 190 27.81 -4.32 28.39
CA PRO A 190 27.08 -3.05 28.22
C PRO A 190 27.23 -2.34 26.86
N HIS A 191 27.80 -2.98 25.83
CA HIS A 191 28.22 -2.31 24.57
C HIS A 191 27.65 -2.91 23.28
N GLN A 192 26.65 -3.79 23.36
CA GLN A 192 25.88 -4.12 22.16
C GLN A 192 24.65 -3.21 22.11
N SER A 193 24.82 -2.08 21.42
CA SER A 193 23.72 -1.21 21.02
C SER A 193 22.66 -2.03 20.30
N ILE A 194 21.43 -1.86 20.75
CA ILE A 194 20.22 -1.97 19.93
C ILE A 194 20.52 -1.19 18.65
N ASP A 195 20.76 -1.88 17.56
CA ASP A 195 20.55 -1.47 16.16
C ASP A 195 21.41 -2.34 15.23
N HIS A 196 20.74 -3.02 14.30
CA HIS A 196 21.28 -3.82 13.19
C HIS A 196 21.69 -5.27 13.52
N LEU A 197 20.77 -6.22 13.31
CA LEU A 197 20.89 -7.42 12.45
C LEU A 197 20.14 -8.64 13.01
N PRO A 198 19.37 -9.38 12.18
CA PRO A 198 18.63 -10.60 12.54
C PRO A 198 19.52 -11.81 12.92
N TRP A 199 20.81 -11.58 13.19
CA TRP A 199 21.86 -12.60 13.33
C TRP A 199 22.60 -12.39 14.66
N ASN A 200 21.86 -12.46 15.77
CA ASN A 200 22.47 -12.42 17.08
C ASN A 200 23.09 -13.79 17.42
N ASN A 201 24.41 -13.88 17.28
CA ASN A 201 25.26 -15.06 17.51
C ASN A 201 25.26 -15.60 18.96
N SER A 202 24.31 -15.23 19.80
CA SER A 202 24.19 -15.74 21.18
C SER A 202 23.06 -16.76 21.34
N LYS A 203 22.22 -16.98 20.31
CA LYS A 203 21.11 -17.95 20.28
C LYS A 203 21.47 -19.33 19.70
N HIS A 204 22.74 -19.71 19.66
CA HIS A 204 23.24 -20.77 18.76
C HIS A 204 22.60 -22.17 18.89
N PHE A 205 22.13 -22.60 20.07
CA PHE A 205 21.59 -23.95 20.22
C PHE A 205 20.12 -24.12 19.76
N CYS A 206 19.31 -23.06 19.70
CA CYS A 206 17.89 -23.14 19.26
C CYS A 206 17.52 -22.05 18.24
N ALA A 207 18.49 -21.60 17.43
CA ALA A 207 18.23 -20.59 16.41
C ALA A 207 17.31 -21.13 15.29
N ASN A 208 16.15 -20.51 15.09
CA ASN A 208 15.12 -20.92 14.13
C ASN A 208 15.29 -20.35 12.70
N GLY A 209 16.50 -19.92 12.31
CA GLY A 209 16.74 -19.14 11.08
C GLY A 209 17.69 -19.77 10.05
N GLU A 210 17.98 -21.07 10.15
CA GLU A 210 18.87 -21.75 9.20
C GLU A 210 18.31 -21.74 7.78
N VAL A 211 19.20 -21.60 6.79
CA VAL A 211 18.82 -21.71 5.37
C VAL A 211 18.52 -23.17 5.06
N PHE A 212 17.34 -23.45 4.50
CA PHE A 212 16.97 -24.78 4.03
C PHE A 212 16.45 -24.71 2.59
N TYR A 213 16.81 -25.72 1.80
CA TYR A 213 16.30 -25.84 0.44
C TYR A 213 14.92 -26.50 0.49
N THR A 214 13.95 -25.84 -0.12
CA THR A 214 12.57 -26.33 -0.18
C THR A 214 12.32 -27.07 -1.49
N PRO A 215 11.48 -28.12 -1.47
CA PRO A 215 11.01 -28.77 -2.69
C PRO A 215 9.88 -27.99 -3.38
N TRP A 216 9.43 -26.89 -2.77
CA TRP A 216 8.27 -26.13 -3.23
C TRP A 216 8.63 -25.15 -4.34
N SER A 217 7.73 -25.04 -5.31
CA SER A 217 7.88 -24.19 -6.49
C SER A 217 6.83 -23.08 -6.50
N PRO A 218 7.02 -22.00 -7.27
CA PRO A 218 6.02 -20.96 -7.46
C PRO A 218 4.62 -21.52 -7.74
N GLY A 219 3.65 -21.10 -6.92
CA GLY A 219 2.26 -21.57 -6.98
C GLY A 219 1.92 -22.68 -5.99
N ASP A 220 2.90 -23.30 -5.33
CA ASP A 220 2.64 -24.23 -4.24
C ASP A 220 2.06 -23.50 -3.03
N ILE A 221 1.01 -24.07 -2.45
CA ILE A 221 0.42 -23.58 -1.20
C ILE A 221 1.00 -24.37 -0.04
N ILE A 222 1.44 -23.66 0.97
CA ILE A 222 2.15 -24.18 2.14
C ILE A 222 1.27 -23.95 3.36
N LYS A 223 1.02 -25.02 4.11
CA LYS A 223 0.38 -24.95 5.42
C LYS A 223 1.46 -24.98 6.49
N ILE A 224 1.40 -24.04 7.42
CA ILE A 224 2.39 -23.87 8.50
C ILE A 224 1.67 -24.03 9.83
N ASP A 225 1.95 -25.12 10.53
CA ASP A 225 1.31 -25.43 11.83
C ASP A 225 2.34 -25.37 12.95
N SER A 226 2.41 -24.20 13.59
CA SER A 226 3.41 -23.87 14.61
C SER A 226 2.95 -24.13 16.05
N ARG A 227 1.76 -24.74 16.21
CA ARG A 227 1.20 -25.09 17.51
C ARG A 227 2.08 -26.09 18.28
N PRO A 228 2.17 -25.98 19.61
CA PRO A 228 1.45 -25.03 20.46
C PRO A 228 2.21 -23.70 20.69
N PHE A 229 3.35 -23.48 20.03
CA PHE A 229 4.27 -22.37 20.33
C PHE A 229 4.00 -21.11 19.51
N ASP A 230 2.92 -21.09 18.72
CA ASP A 230 2.38 -19.98 17.94
C ASP A 230 1.00 -20.40 17.39
N HIS A 231 0.26 -19.45 16.82
CA HIS A 231 -1.03 -19.65 16.18
C HIS A 231 -0.93 -20.50 14.91
N GLY A 232 -1.89 -21.39 14.69
CA GLY A 232 -1.96 -22.15 13.44
C GLY A 232 -3.18 -23.09 13.30
N PRO A 233 -3.41 -23.61 12.09
CA PRO A 233 -2.54 -23.54 10.93
C PRO A 233 -2.67 -22.21 10.15
N ARG A 234 -1.53 -21.68 9.70
CA ARG A 234 -1.44 -20.57 8.75
C ARG A 234 -1.19 -21.10 7.33
N PHE A 235 -1.49 -20.28 6.34
CA PHE A 235 -1.28 -20.62 4.94
C PHE A 235 -0.48 -19.54 4.24
N ALA A 236 0.41 -19.95 3.35
CA ALA A 236 1.17 -19.07 2.48
C ALA A 236 1.28 -19.70 1.10
N ILE A 237 1.43 -18.89 0.05
CA ILE A 237 1.67 -19.36 -1.31
C ILE A 237 3.07 -18.93 -1.77
N VAL A 238 3.81 -19.86 -2.34
CA VAL A 238 5.17 -19.60 -2.86
C VAL A 238 5.06 -18.70 -4.08
N LEU A 239 5.66 -17.51 -4.00
CA LEU A 239 5.79 -16.59 -5.14
C LEU A 239 7.04 -16.92 -5.93
N GLU A 240 8.17 -17.06 -5.24
CA GLU A 240 9.48 -17.30 -5.84
C GLU A 240 10.31 -18.25 -4.98
N ASP A 241 11.02 -19.16 -5.65
CA ASP A 241 12.17 -19.86 -5.12
C ASP A 241 13.44 -19.13 -5.59
N ASP A 242 14.26 -18.63 -4.66
CA ASP A 242 15.55 -17.96 -4.96
C ASP A 242 15.47 -16.45 -5.36
N TYR A 243 14.63 -15.67 -4.67
CA TYR A 243 14.37 -14.23 -4.89
C TYR A 243 15.63 -13.35 -5.11
N ASP A 244 16.71 -13.59 -4.36
CA ASP A 244 17.99 -12.90 -4.54
C ASP A 244 19.10 -13.91 -4.82
N SER A 245 19.74 -13.80 -5.99
CA SER A 245 20.92 -14.59 -6.38
C SER A 245 22.08 -14.54 -5.37
N SER A 246 22.07 -13.54 -4.47
CA SER A 246 23.03 -13.34 -3.38
C SER A 246 22.75 -14.23 -2.16
N PHE A 247 21.54 -14.76 -2.01
CA PHE A 247 21.11 -15.58 -0.87
C PHE A 247 20.32 -16.80 -1.35
N LYS A 248 21.03 -17.85 -1.74
CA LYS A 248 20.41 -19.11 -2.19
C LYS A 248 19.51 -19.72 -1.10
N GLY A 249 18.30 -20.15 -1.46
CA GLY A 249 17.38 -20.89 -0.57
C GLY A 249 16.38 -20.03 0.21
N GLN A 250 16.01 -18.85 -0.30
CA GLN A 250 14.90 -18.06 0.22
C GLN A 250 13.61 -18.38 -0.54
N VAL A 251 12.56 -18.75 0.20
CA VAL A 251 11.19 -18.84 -0.32
C VAL A 251 10.49 -17.53 -0.02
N TRP A 252 10.20 -16.78 -1.07
CA TRP A 252 9.34 -15.61 -0.99
C TRP A 252 7.89 -16.05 -1.15
N CYS A 253 7.02 -15.57 -0.27
CA CYS A 253 5.63 -16.03 -0.22
C CYS A 253 4.66 -14.88 0.03
N ALA A 254 3.40 -15.09 -0.39
CA ALA A 254 2.28 -14.23 -0.03
C ALA A 254 1.38 -14.96 0.98
N TYR A 255 0.82 -14.22 1.93
CA TYR A 255 -0.02 -14.75 3.01
C TYR A 255 -1.13 -13.74 3.38
N PRO A 256 -2.24 -14.21 3.98
CA PRO A 256 -3.31 -13.30 4.42
C PRO A 256 -2.80 -12.41 5.55
N SER A 257 -3.06 -11.11 5.44
CA SER A 257 -2.83 -10.12 6.50
C SER A 257 -4.16 -9.49 6.91
N LYS A 258 -4.44 -9.39 8.21
CA LYS A 258 -5.57 -8.62 8.72
C LYS A 258 -5.38 -7.13 8.49
N ILE A 259 -4.13 -6.64 8.48
CA ILE A 259 -3.80 -5.23 8.26
C ILE A 259 -3.93 -4.90 6.78
N TYR A 260 -3.25 -5.66 5.95
CA TYR A 260 -3.04 -5.34 4.55
C TYR A 260 -3.86 -6.22 3.61
N GLY A 261 -4.68 -7.16 4.08
CA GLY A 261 -5.41 -8.12 3.24
C GLY A 261 -4.50 -9.25 2.74
N VAL A 262 -3.49 -8.92 1.94
CA VAL A 262 -2.41 -9.82 1.52
C VAL A 262 -1.09 -9.12 1.72
N GLU A 263 -0.15 -9.79 2.38
CA GLU A 263 1.21 -9.31 2.58
C GLU A 263 2.22 -10.33 2.02
N GLU A 264 3.42 -9.85 1.73
CA GLU A 264 4.53 -10.66 1.30
C GLU A 264 5.55 -10.82 2.41
N GLY A 265 6.25 -11.94 2.38
CA GLY A 265 7.45 -12.04 3.15
C GLY A 265 8.19 -13.33 2.98
N ASN A 266 9.18 -13.49 3.84
CA ASN A 266 10.20 -14.50 3.70
C ASN A 266 9.94 -15.64 4.67
N LEU A 267 9.69 -16.83 4.12
CA LEU A 267 9.39 -18.02 4.91
C LEU A 267 10.52 -18.38 5.89
N ARG A 268 11.78 -18.08 5.53
CA ARG A 268 12.96 -18.30 6.39
C ARG A 268 13.03 -17.28 7.54
N LEU A 269 12.77 -16.01 7.25
CA LEU A 269 12.81 -14.96 8.28
C LEU A 269 11.60 -15.00 9.21
N ARG A 270 10.62 -15.86 8.89
CA ARG A 270 9.34 -16.02 9.60
C ARG A 270 8.40 -14.84 9.39
N ASP A 271 8.62 -14.07 8.33
CA ASP A 271 7.82 -12.90 7.97
C ASP A 271 6.57 -13.34 7.17
N PHE A 272 5.80 -14.30 7.70
CA PHE A 272 4.56 -14.81 7.09
C PHE A 272 3.35 -14.61 8.02
N THR A 273 3.42 -13.59 8.87
CA THR A 273 2.56 -13.38 10.03
C THR A 273 2.37 -11.89 10.28
N ASP A 274 1.14 -11.46 10.59
CA ASP A 274 0.95 -10.19 11.29
C ASP A 274 1.51 -10.32 12.72
N GLY A 275 2.40 -9.42 13.15
CA GLY A 275 2.86 -9.33 14.54
C GLY A 275 4.36 -9.45 14.77
N PHE A 276 4.77 -9.41 16.05
CA PHE A 276 6.18 -9.53 16.43
C PHE A 276 6.58 -10.98 16.62
N LEU A 277 7.74 -11.35 16.09
CA LEU A 277 8.32 -12.68 16.21
C LEU A 277 8.83 -12.95 17.63
N ASP A 278 8.31 -14.01 18.25
CA ASP A 278 8.82 -14.50 19.53
C ASP A 278 10.08 -15.37 19.33
N ASP A 279 10.92 -15.45 20.36
CA ASP A 279 12.09 -16.34 20.41
C ASP A 279 11.71 -17.82 20.23
N PHE A 280 10.48 -18.22 20.60
CA PHE A 280 10.01 -19.61 20.63
C PHE A 280 9.13 -20.02 19.45
N THR A 281 8.72 -19.11 18.57
CA THR A 281 7.97 -19.52 17.38
C THR A 281 8.85 -20.43 16.50
N PRO A 282 8.39 -21.64 16.16
CA PRO A 282 9.16 -22.60 15.38
C PRO A 282 9.45 -22.12 13.96
N SER A 283 10.52 -22.63 13.36
CA SER A 283 10.83 -22.42 11.94
C SER A 283 9.86 -23.21 11.04
N ALA A 284 9.53 -22.63 9.89
CA ALA A 284 8.80 -23.32 8.82
C ALA A 284 9.46 -24.64 8.39
N LEU A 285 10.77 -24.81 8.57
CA LEU A 285 11.46 -26.08 8.32
C LEU A 285 10.82 -27.29 9.04
N TYR A 286 10.23 -27.08 10.22
CA TYR A 286 9.63 -28.15 11.02
C TYR A 286 8.11 -28.18 10.95
N THR A 287 7.49 -27.08 10.56
CA THR A 287 6.04 -26.85 10.69
C THR A 287 5.32 -26.74 9.36
N ALA A 288 6.05 -26.53 8.26
CA ALA A 288 5.48 -26.32 6.94
C ALA A 288 5.36 -27.63 6.13
N GLU A 289 4.25 -27.79 5.45
CA GLU A 289 3.95 -28.90 4.53
C GLU A 289 3.23 -28.37 3.28
N ARG A 290 3.40 -29.02 2.13
CA ARG A 290 2.61 -28.68 0.93
C ARG A 290 1.15 -29.04 1.19
N TYR A 291 0.25 -28.12 0.88
CA TYR A 291 -1.18 -28.24 1.14
C TYR A 291 -2.00 -28.25 -0.15
N THR A 292 -2.96 -29.18 -0.23
CA THR A 292 -3.87 -29.36 -1.39
C THR A 292 -5.34 -29.49 -1.00
N GLY A 293 -5.67 -29.20 0.27
CA GLY A 293 -7.04 -29.30 0.79
C GLY A 293 -7.84 -28.01 0.62
N GLU A 294 -8.95 -27.91 1.36
CA GLU A 294 -9.82 -26.73 1.38
C GLU A 294 -9.17 -25.60 2.19
N LEU A 295 -9.09 -24.41 1.60
CA LEU A 295 -8.53 -23.23 2.24
C LEU A 295 -9.59 -22.45 3.03
N PRO A 296 -9.21 -21.79 4.13
CA PRO A 296 -10.05 -20.78 4.78
C PRO A 296 -10.40 -19.62 3.83
N ASP A 297 -11.49 -18.91 4.14
CA ASP A 297 -12.04 -17.85 3.27
C ASP A 297 -11.04 -16.72 2.99
N ASP A 298 -10.22 -16.33 3.97
CA ASP A 298 -9.19 -15.30 3.84
C ASP A 298 -7.98 -15.75 2.98
N CYS A 299 -7.79 -17.05 2.81
CA CYS A 299 -6.73 -17.64 1.99
C CYS A 299 -7.18 -17.96 0.56
N SER A 300 -8.47 -17.76 0.25
CA SER A 300 -9.06 -18.21 -1.02
C SER A 300 -8.47 -17.54 -2.28
N PHE A 301 -7.82 -16.38 -2.13
CA PHE A 301 -7.06 -15.71 -3.19
C PHE A 301 -5.90 -16.58 -3.73
N MET A 302 -5.35 -17.47 -2.89
CA MET A 302 -4.22 -18.33 -3.24
C MET A 302 -4.58 -19.33 -4.35
N LEU A 303 -5.86 -19.70 -4.51
CA LEU A 303 -6.27 -20.64 -5.57
C LEU A 303 -6.09 -20.04 -6.97
N GLU A 304 -6.48 -18.76 -7.15
CA GLU A 304 -6.28 -18.07 -8.42
C GLU A 304 -4.78 -17.83 -8.68
N LEU A 305 -4.06 -17.39 -7.64
CA LEU A 305 -2.63 -17.11 -7.74
C LEU A 305 -1.82 -18.38 -8.03
N SER A 306 -2.16 -19.50 -7.39
CA SER A 306 -1.54 -20.80 -7.63
C SER A 306 -1.65 -21.19 -9.10
N LYS A 307 -2.83 -21.01 -9.70
CA LYS A 307 -3.01 -21.27 -11.12
C LYS A 307 -2.14 -20.36 -12.00
N LYS A 308 -2.13 -19.05 -11.73
CA LYS A 308 -1.31 -18.09 -12.49
C LYS A 308 0.17 -18.41 -12.40
N LEU A 309 0.68 -18.74 -11.22
CA LEU A 309 2.09 -19.05 -11.00
C LEU A 309 2.50 -20.39 -11.62
N HIS A 310 1.61 -21.39 -11.63
CA HIS A 310 1.87 -22.63 -12.35
C HIS A 310 1.87 -22.43 -13.88
N ASP A 311 1.02 -21.54 -14.40
CA ASP A 311 0.95 -21.21 -15.83
C ASP A 311 2.14 -20.32 -16.27
N ASP A 312 2.55 -19.37 -15.43
CA ASP A 312 3.68 -18.45 -15.62
C ASP A 312 4.43 -18.19 -14.29
N PRO A 313 5.50 -18.96 -13.99
CA PRO A 313 6.29 -18.75 -12.78
C PRO A 313 6.95 -17.36 -12.68
N SER A 314 7.15 -16.67 -13.80
CA SER A 314 7.73 -15.32 -13.79
C SER A 314 6.79 -14.28 -13.18
N TYR A 315 5.50 -14.62 -13.06
CA TYR A 315 4.50 -13.80 -12.39
C TYR A 315 4.83 -13.56 -10.91
N GLY A 316 5.50 -14.52 -10.24
CA GLY A 316 5.97 -14.35 -8.87
C GLY A 316 6.97 -13.21 -8.74
N LYS A 317 7.92 -13.14 -9.69
CA LYS A 317 8.89 -12.04 -9.76
C LYS A 317 8.25 -10.70 -10.06
N GLN A 318 7.32 -10.67 -11.00
CA GLN A 318 6.54 -9.48 -11.32
C GLN A 318 5.68 -9.02 -10.13
N TRP A 319 5.31 -9.94 -9.24
CA TRP A 319 4.57 -9.64 -8.03
C TRP A 319 5.48 -8.98 -7.00
N SER A 320 6.59 -9.64 -6.66
CA SER A 320 7.54 -9.16 -5.65
C SER A 320 8.26 -7.86 -6.05
N ASP A 321 8.52 -7.66 -7.35
CA ASP A 321 9.09 -6.41 -7.86
C ASP A 321 8.05 -5.29 -8.01
N GLY A 322 6.79 -5.58 -7.67
CA GLY A 322 5.64 -4.69 -7.70
C GLY A 322 5.13 -4.37 -9.10
N SER A 323 5.56 -5.08 -10.15
CA SER A 323 5.08 -4.93 -11.54
C SER A 323 3.59 -5.28 -11.72
N VAL A 324 3.00 -6.08 -10.83
CA VAL A 324 1.56 -6.37 -10.80
C VAL A 324 0.90 -5.88 -9.51
N VAL A 325 -0.32 -5.37 -9.60
CA VAL A 325 -1.06 -4.82 -8.46
C VAL A 325 -1.61 -5.95 -7.58
N HIS A 326 -1.44 -5.85 -6.26
CA HIS A 326 -1.95 -6.83 -5.28
C HIS A 326 -3.48 -7.03 -5.36
N ASP A 327 -4.20 -6.01 -5.82
CA ASP A 327 -5.66 -5.96 -5.98
C ASP A 327 -6.23 -6.93 -7.05
N CYS A 328 -5.37 -7.71 -7.73
CA CYS A 328 -5.71 -8.59 -8.85
C CYS A 328 -5.98 -10.06 -8.49
N LEU A 329 -6.04 -10.44 -7.22
CA LEU A 329 -6.34 -11.82 -6.80
C LEU A 329 -7.72 -11.90 -6.18
N GLN A 330 -8.68 -12.47 -6.92
CA GLN A 330 -10.04 -12.67 -6.44
C GLN A 330 -10.36 -14.16 -6.23
N PRO A 331 -10.97 -14.54 -5.10
CA PRO A 331 -11.63 -15.83 -4.92
C PRO A 331 -12.82 -16.08 -5.85
N TYR A 332 -13.29 -15.05 -6.56
CA TYR A 332 -14.55 -15.04 -7.30
C TYR A 332 -14.41 -14.65 -8.78
N ARG A 333 -13.28 -14.97 -9.42
CA ARG A 333 -13.24 -15.04 -10.88
C ARG A 333 -14.05 -16.24 -11.38
N THR A 334 -15.36 -16.06 -11.50
CA THR A 334 -16.06 -16.76 -12.58
C THR A 334 -15.60 -16.13 -13.88
N SER A 335 -15.31 -16.95 -14.90
CA SER A 335 -14.89 -16.46 -16.21
C SER A 335 -15.82 -15.34 -16.70
N ALA A 336 -15.24 -14.33 -17.35
CA ALA A 336 -15.98 -13.22 -17.95
C ALA A 336 -17.06 -13.79 -18.89
N GLY A 337 -18.28 -13.93 -18.36
CA GLY A 337 -19.44 -14.27 -19.14
C GLY A 337 -19.81 -13.12 -20.09
N PRO A 338 -20.79 -13.32 -20.98
CA PRO A 338 -21.28 -12.28 -21.90
C PRO A 338 -21.67 -10.96 -21.21
N SER A 339 -21.92 -10.95 -19.90
CA SER A 339 -22.26 -9.77 -19.08
C SER A 339 -21.10 -8.81 -18.82
N ALA A 340 -19.85 -9.28 -18.76
CA ALA A 340 -18.69 -8.43 -18.46
C ALA A 340 -18.35 -7.48 -19.63
N ASN A 341 -18.46 -7.97 -20.86
CA ASN A 341 -18.32 -7.11 -22.06
C ASN A 341 -19.44 -6.06 -22.17
N ALA A 342 -20.63 -6.36 -21.63
CA ALA A 342 -21.74 -5.41 -21.61
C ALA A 342 -21.51 -4.27 -20.61
N ILE A 343 -20.93 -4.55 -19.44
CA ILE A 343 -20.64 -3.48 -18.45
C ILE A 343 -19.44 -2.62 -18.84
N ARG A 344 -18.47 -3.14 -19.58
CA ARG A 344 -17.29 -2.35 -20.03
C ARG A 344 -17.69 -1.05 -20.73
N SER A 345 -18.64 -1.12 -21.68
CA SER A 345 -19.14 0.08 -22.36
C SER A 345 -19.86 1.04 -21.40
N ASP A 346 -20.56 0.52 -20.39
CA ASP A 346 -21.23 1.34 -19.38
C ASP A 346 -20.22 2.07 -18.47
N ILE A 347 -19.07 1.47 -18.15
CA ILE A 347 -18.01 2.11 -17.33
C ILE A 347 -17.28 3.19 -18.14
N LEU A 348 -16.97 2.93 -19.41
CA LEU A 348 -16.37 3.92 -20.30
C LEU A 348 -17.23 5.19 -20.44
N GLU A 349 -18.55 5.12 -20.20
CA GLU A 349 -19.40 6.32 -20.20
C GLU A 349 -19.14 7.28 -19.05
N PHE A 350 -18.47 6.86 -17.97
CA PHE A 350 -18.09 7.70 -16.82
C PHE A 350 -16.71 8.33 -16.98
N LEU A 351 -15.95 8.02 -18.03
CA LEU A 351 -14.73 8.75 -18.36
C LEU A 351 -15.11 10.02 -19.10
N ASP A 352 -14.73 11.17 -18.53
CA ASP A 352 -15.06 12.48 -19.09
C ASP A 352 -14.13 12.80 -20.28
N SER A 353 -12.84 12.47 -20.19
CA SER A 353 -11.88 12.62 -21.28
C SER A 353 -12.18 11.70 -22.48
N PRO A 354 -12.48 12.25 -23.68
CA PRO A 354 -12.67 11.47 -24.90
C PRO A 354 -11.41 10.72 -25.32
N ASP A 355 -10.23 11.30 -25.10
CA ASP A 355 -8.94 10.73 -25.51
C ASP A 355 -8.62 9.46 -24.72
N ILE A 356 -8.81 9.50 -23.40
CA ILE A 356 -8.61 8.33 -22.53
C ILE A 356 -9.69 7.29 -22.82
N LYS A 357 -10.94 7.72 -23.00
CA LYS A 357 -12.05 6.83 -23.34
C LYS A 357 -11.84 6.09 -24.66
N GLU A 358 -11.34 6.77 -25.69
CA GLU A 358 -10.98 6.17 -26.99
C GLU A 358 -9.80 5.21 -26.85
N HIS A 359 -8.73 5.64 -26.17
CA HIS A 359 -7.56 4.79 -25.95
C HIS A 359 -7.89 3.48 -25.22
N LEU A 360 -8.58 3.55 -24.08
CA LEU A 360 -8.97 2.38 -23.30
C LEU A 360 -9.95 1.46 -24.07
N ARG A 361 -10.76 2.03 -24.98
CA ARG A 361 -11.60 1.24 -25.88
C ARG A 361 -10.73 0.46 -26.87
N ASP A 362 -9.80 1.15 -27.53
CA ASP A 362 -8.96 0.61 -28.61
C ASP A 362 -8.02 -0.49 -28.12
N ILE A 363 -7.40 -0.33 -26.95
CA ILE A 363 -6.51 -1.35 -26.39
C ILE A 363 -7.26 -2.53 -25.76
N GLY A 364 -8.59 -2.52 -25.75
CA GLY A 364 -9.34 -3.62 -25.17
C GLY A 364 -9.36 -3.65 -23.63
N TYR A 365 -9.04 -2.55 -22.95
CA TYR A 365 -8.79 -2.54 -21.50
C TYR A 365 -9.97 -3.08 -20.67
N GLU A 366 -9.68 -4.04 -19.79
CA GLU A 366 -10.64 -4.66 -18.88
C GLU A 366 -10.47 -4.11 -17.47
N PHE A 367 -11.51 -3.44 -16.96
CA PHE A 367 -11.50 -2.87 -15.61
C PHE A 367 -11.74 -3.94 -14.54
N THR A 368 -10.99 -3.85 -13.45
CA THR A 368 -11.35 -4.48 -12.18
C THR A 368 -12.57 -3.78 -11.56
N THR A 369 -13.23 -4.45 -10.60
CA THR A 369 -14.40 -3.91 -9.89
C THR A 369 -14.08 -2.63 -9.13
N SER A 370 -12.88 -2.53 -8.56
CA SER A 370 -12.38 -1.36 -7.86
C SER A 370 -12.08 -0.19 -8.80
N GLU A 371 -11.37 -0.43 -9.91
CA GLU A 371 -11.12 0.59 -10.95
C GLU A 371 -12.43 1.13 -11.53
N ALA A 372 -13.37 0.24 -11.85
CA ALA A 372 -14.67 0.63 -12.39
C ALA A 372 -15.44 1.54 -11.40
N ALA A 373 -15.42 1.20 -10.11
CA ALA A 373 -16.08 2.01 -9.10
C ALA A 373 -15.40 3.36 -8.88
N PHE A 374 -14.07 3.38 -8.90
CA PHE A 374 -13.28 4.60 -8.83
C PHE A 374 -13.56 5.53 -10.01
N ILE A 375 -13.59 5.01 -11.24
CA ILE A 375 -13.96 5.78 -12.43
C ILE A 375 -15.37 6.37 -12.29
N VAL A 376 -16.34 5.59 -11.79
CA VAL A 376 -17.70 6.11 -11.52
C VAL A 376 -17.69 7.23 -10.48
N ALA A 377 -16.87 7.11 -9.43
CA ALA A 377 -16.74 8.15 -8.41
C ALA A 377 -16.14 9.44 -8.99
N ARG A 378 -15.08 9.32 -9.80
CA ARG A 378 -14.28 10.42 -10.37
C ARG A 378 -14.93 11.16 -11.54
N SER A 379 -16.01 10.65 -12.13
CA SER A 379 -16.71 11.36 -13.22
C SER A 379 -17.27 12.70 -12.74
N ASN A 380 -16.88 13.79 -13.39
CA ASN A 380 -17.34 15.15 -13.13
C ASN A 380 -18.58 15.51 -13.95
N GLU A 381 -18.81 14.86 -15.10
CA GLU A 381 -19.98 15.16 -15.96
C GLU A 381 -21.26 14.41 -15.55
N LYS A 382 -21.14 13.27 -14.85
CA LYS A 382 -22.30 12.45 -14.49
C LYS A 382 -22.94 12.92 -13.19
N ALA A 383 -24.27 13.10 -13.24
CA ALA A 383 -25.06 13.39 -12.05
C ALA A 383 -24.95 12.25 -11.02
N LEU A 384 -25.05 12.57 -9.74
CA LEU A 384 -24.94 11.63 -8.62
C LEU A 384 -25.92 10.46 -8.72
N ARG A 385 -27.12 10.69 -9.28
CA ARG A 385 -28.08 9.61 -9.58
C ARG A 385 -27.54 8.60 -10.60
N GLN A 386 -26.81 9.06 -11.60
CA GLN A 386 -26.15 8.20 -12.58
C GLN A 386 -24.99 7.45 -11.93
N LYS A 387 -24.17 8.09 -11.08
CA LYS A 387 -23.12 7.42 -10.29
C LYS A 387 -23.67 6.28 -9.43
N ILE A 388 -24.75 6.54 -8.67
CA ILE A 388 -25.46 5.51 -7.89
C ILE A 388 -25.92 4.33 -8.75
N LYS A 389 -26.42 4.59 -9.96
CA LYS A 389 -26.79 3.53 -10.90
C LYS A 389 -25.55 2.78 -11.43
N GLY A 390 -24.46 3.48 -11.67
CA GLY A 390 -23.17 2.91 -12.06
C GLY A 390 -22.66 1.91 -11.02
N TRP A 391 -22.53 2.33 -9.76
CA TRP A 391 -22.13 1.43 -8.67
C TRP A 391 -23.09 0.25 -8.49
N GLN A 392 -24.40 0.46 -8.64
CA GLN A 392 -25.36 -0.65 -8.60
C GLN A 392 -25.17 -1.65 -9.76
N LYS A 393 -24.86 -1.16 -10.97
CA LYS A 393 -24.52 -2.01 -12.11
C LYS A 393 -23.25 -2.80 -11.86
N ILE A 394 -22.23 -2.19 -11.25
CA ILE A 394 -20.98 -2.86 -10.86
C ILE A 394 -21.30 -4.03 -9.91
N ILE A 395 -22.02 -3.76 -8.81
CA ILE A 395 -22.43 -4.80 -7.84
C ILE A 395 -23.18 -5.97 -8.52
N ASN A 396 -23.99 -5.69 -9.53
CA ASN A 396 -24.84 -6.69 -10.18
C ASN A 396 -24.13 -7.50 -11.27
N ASN A 397 -23.06 -6.98 -11.87
CA ASN A 397 -22.49 -7.56 -13.10
C ASN A 397 -20.97 -7.78 -13.06
N MET A 398 -20.26 -7.28 -12.05
CA MET A 398 -18.83 -7.50 -11.83
C MET A 398 -18.60 -8.41 -10.61
N PRO A 399 -17.49 -9.17 -10.56
CA PRO A 399 -17.18 -10.02 -9.42
C PRO A 399 -16.73 -9.18 -8.20
N ASN A 400 -16.91 -9.71 -6.99
CA ASN A 400 -16.52 -9.01 -5.77
C ASN A 400 -15.01 -9.20 -5.45
N CYS A 401 -14.30 -8.11 -5.11
CA CYS A 401 -12.92 -8.14 -4.60
C CYS A 401 -12.84 -7.83 -3.10
N ALA A 402 -11.66 -8.11 -2.54
CA ALA A 402 -11.09 -7.34 -1.44
C ALA A 402 -10.10 -6.28 -2.00
N MET A 403 -9.90 -5.18 -1.28
CA MET A 403 -8.86 -4.21 -1.54
C MET A 403 -8.03 -4.04 -0.28
N ASN A 404 -6.72 -4.20 -0.45
CA ASN A 404 -5.75 -4.14 0.61
C ASN A 404 -5.67 -2.73 1.21
N ARG A 405 -5.26 -2.64 2.48
CA ARG A 405 -5.05 -1.36 3.14
C ARG A 405 -3.88 -0.62 2.50
N ARG A 406 -4.14 0.62 2.08
CA ARG A 406 -3.18 1.65 1.65
C ARG A 406 -3.01 2.71 2.73
N TYR A 407 -1.99 3.55 2.64
CA TYR A 407 -1.75 4.63 3.60
C TYR A 407 -3.01 5.47 3.82
N GLY A 408 -3.44 5.63 5.08
CA GLY A 408 -4.65 6.36 5.43
C GLY A 408 -5.99 5.65 5.18
N THR A 409 -6.03 4.52 4.46
CA THR A 409 -7.27 3.74 4.24
C THR A 409 -7.49 2.66 5.30
N PHE A 410 -8.71 2.12 5.31
CA PHE A 410 -9.05 0.86 5.95
C PHE A 410 -9.03 -0.27 4.93
N ASN A 411 -8.74 -1.49 5.39
CA ASN A 411 -8.90 -2.70 4.58
C ASN A 411 -10.37 -2.82 4.12
N ILE A 412 -10.60 -3.06 2.82
CA ILE A 412 -11.93 -3.30 2.26
C ILE A 412 -12.04 -4.79 1.91
N PRO A 413 -12.39 -5.67 2.86
CA PRO A 413 -12.45 -7.11 2.61
C PRO A 413 -13.58 -7.51 1.66
N ASN A 414 -14.59 -6.65 1.48
CA ASN A 414 -15.72 -6.89 0.59
C ASN A 414 -16.14 -5.61 -0.13
N PHE A 415 -15.69 -5.46 -1.36
CA PHE A 415 -15.91 -4.26 -2.15
C PHE A 415 -17.38 -4.04 -2.52
N HIS A 416 -18.18 -5.10 -2.69
CA HIS A 416 -19.62 -4.98 -2.91
C HIS A 416 -20.37 -4.46 -1.69
N VAL A 417 -19.97 -4.83 -0.46
CA VAL A 417 -20.52 -4.26 0.76
C VAL A 417 -20.16 -2.78 0.86
N PHE A 418 -18.89 -2.44 0.64
CA PHE A 418 -18.42 -1.06 0.57
C PHE A 418 -19.25 -0.21 -0.40
N LEU A 419 -19.46 -0.67 -1.64
CA LEU A 419 -20.29 0.06 -2.61
C LEU A 419 -21.75 0.22 -2.19
N ARG A 420 -22.32 -0.75 -1.49
CA ARG A 420 -23.69 -0.61 -0.94
C ARG A 420 -23.74 0.45 0.15
N ASP A 421 -22.69 0.57 0.94
CA ASP A 421 -22.58 1.58 1.99
C ASP A 421 -22.38 2.98 1.38
N VAL A 422 -21.54 3.12 0.35
CA VAL A 422 -21.43 4.34 -0.49
C VAL A 422 -22.79 4.77 -1.04
N ILE A 423 -23.53 3.85 -1.69
CA ILE A 423 -24.86 4.15 -2.24
C ILE A 423 -25.84 4.58 -1.15
N ARG A 424 -25.80 3.92 0.02
CA ARG A 424 -26.66 4.26 1.17
C ARG A 424 -26.32 5.65 1.70
N TRP A 425 -25.03 5.95 1.82
CA TRP A 425 -24.51 7.23 2.29
C TRP A 425 -24.92 8.38 1.37
N GLU A 426 -24.72 8.25 0.06
CA GLU A 426 -25.09 9.30 -0.90
C GLU A 426 -26.60 9.59 -0.90
N ARG A 427 -27.43 8.55 -0.81
CA ARG A 427 -28.89 8.72 -0.66
C ARG A 427 -29.26 9.42 0.65
N LYS A 428 -28.56 9.07 1.73
CA LYS A 428 -28.75 9.66 3.06
C LYS A 428 -28.36 11.15 3.06
N LYS A 429 -27.22 11.52 2.46
CA LYS A 429 -26.77 12.92 2.34
C LYS A 429 -27.84 13.79 1.66
N ILE A 430 -28.34 13.35 0.50
CA ILE A 430 -29.40 14.06 -0.23
C ILE A 430 -30.68 14.16 0.59
N ALA A 431 -31.13 13.07 1.20
CA ALA A 431 -32.36 13.06 1.99
C ALA A 431 -32.26 14.01 3.20
N ARG A 432 -31.10 14.04 3.86
CA ARG A 432 -30.82 14.91 4.99
C ARG A 432 -30.74 16.37 4.58
N PHE A 433 -30.10 16.68 3.45
CA PHE A 433 -30.05 18.03 2.90
C PHE A 433 -31.44 18.59 2.61
N LYS A 434 -32.34 17.76 2.05
CA LYS A 434 -33.73 18.15 1.73
C LYS A 434 -34.68 18.13 2.94
N GLN A 435 -34.25 17.61 4.08
CA GLN A 435 -35.12 17.45 5.24
C GLN A 435 -35.53 18.81 5.84
N PRO A 436 -36.83 19.07 6.05
CA PRO A 436 -37.30 20.26 6.74
C PRO A 436 -36.72 20.37 8.15
N GLY A 437 -36.33 21.57 8.58
CA GLY A 437 -35.77 21.78 9.91
C GLY A 437 -35.44 23.25 10.19
N LYS A 438 -34.67 23.50 11.25
CA LYS A 438 -34.17 24.84 11.62
C LYS A 438 -33.01 25.26 10.71
N HIS A 439 -33.23 25.27 9.40
CA HIS A 439 -32.23 25.68 8.41
C HIS A 439 -32.86 26.62 7.40
N MET A 440 -32.05 27.53 6.87
CA MET A 440 -32.39 28.38 5.72
C MET A 440 -31.56 27.95 4.51
N TYR A 441 -32.17 28.04 3.34
CA TYR A 441 -31.56 27.69 2.07
C TYR A 441 -31.27 28.95 1.25
N PHE A 442 -30.14 28.92 0.57
CA PHE A 442 -29.68 29.94 -0.36
C PHE A 442 -29.24 29.25 -1.64
N PHE A 443 -29.23 29.97 -2.76
CA PHE A 443 -28.57 29.49 -3.96
C PHE A 443 -27.74 30.58 -4.62
N GLU A 444 -26.79 30.17 -5.44
CA GLU A 444 -25.91 31.06 -6.18
C GLU A 444 -25.54 30.42 -7.52
N ASP A 445 -25.43 31.25 -8.56
CA ASP A 445 -24.83 30.84 -9.82
C ASP A 445 -23.31 30.78 -9.68
N LYS A 446 -22.74 29.59 -9.93
CA LYS A 446 -21.32 29.29 -9.92
C LYS A 446 -20.77 29.12 -11.35
N THR A 447 -21.48 29.63 -12.35
CA THR A 447 -20.99 29.72 -13.73
C THR A 447 -19.83 30.69 -13.81
N GLY A 448 -18.59 30.19 -13.93
CA GLY A 448 -17.37 31.00 -14.06
C GLY A 448 -16.37 30.84 -12.90
N SER A 449 -15.44 31.79 -12.75
CA SER A 449 -14.36 31.73 -11.75
C SER A 449 -14.90 31.77 -10.31
N PRO A 450 -14.32 31.02 -9.36
CA PRO A 450 -14.75 31.00 -7.95
C PRO A 450 -14.62 32.35 -7.24
N HIS A 451 -14.01 33.36 -7.85
CA HIS A 451 -13.79 34.69 -7.26
C HIS A 451 -14.75 35.78 -7.75
N GLU A 452 -15.64 35.49 -8.70
CA GLU A 452 -16.61 36.48 -9.24
C GLU A 452 -18.05 36.28 -8.71
N SER A 453 -18.27 35.28 -7.85
CA SER A 453 -19.60 34.88 -7.38
C SER A 453 -19.95 35.62 -6.09
N GLY A 454 -20.90 36.57 -6.19
CA GLY A 454 -21.31 37.44 -5.08
C GLY A 454 -22.83 37.64 -4.93
N CYS A 455 -23.65 36.84 -5.60
CA CYS A 455 -25.12 36.97 -5.54
C CYS A 455 -25.74 35.74 -4.86
N ASN A 456 -25.80 35.78 -3.53
CA ASN A 456 -26.54 34.80 -2.74
C ASN A 456 -28.05 35.12 -2.78
N TYR A 457 -28.84 34.32 -3.49
CA TYR A 457 -30.29 34.41 -3.54
C TYR A 457 -30.90 33.69 -2.34
N GLY A 458 -31.86 34.34 -1.66
CA GLY A 458 -32.53 33.80 -0.47
C GLY A 458 -32.85 34.86 0.58
N PRO A 459 -33.26 34.46 1.80
CA PRO A 459 -33.29 33.09 2.31
C PRO A 459 -34.64 32.36 2.07
N TYR A 460 -34.59 31.06 1.81
CA TYR A 460 -35.76 30.18 1.65
C TYR A 460 -35.92 29.21 2.82
N THR A 461 -37.16 28.92 3.21
CA THR A 461 -37.47 28.06 4.37
C THR A 461 -37.42 26.56 4.08
N SER A 462 -37.32 26.15 2.81
CA SER A 462 -37.21 24.74 2.41
C SER A 462 -36.44 24.61 1.10
N TYR A 463 -35.93 23.40 0.85
CA TYR A 463 -35.24 23.05 -0.39
C TYR A 463 -36.13 23.27 -1.61
N GLU A 464 -37.41 22.86 -1.56
CA GLU A 464 -38.33 22.93 -2.71
C GLU A 464 -38.56 24.37 -3.15
N LYS A 465 -38.79 25.29 -2.20
CA LYS A 465 -38.96 26.72 -2.51
C LYS A 465 -37.69 27.33 -3.09
N CYS A 466 -36.53 26.97 -2.54
CA CYS A 466 -35.24 27.40 -3.04
C CYS A 466 -35.03 26.92 -4.47
N PHE A 467 -35.27 25.63 -4.73
CA PHE A 467 -35.11 24.99 -6.03
C PHE A 467 -36.06 25.56 -7.10
N GLU A 468 -37.31 25.83 -6.75
CA GLU A 468 -38.26 26.49 -7.66
C GLU A 468 -37.83 27.92 -7.99
N ALA A 469 -37.23 28.64 -7.05
CA ALA A 469 -36.80 30.02 -7.26
C ALA A 469 -35.61 30.16 -8.21
N ILE A 470 -34.71 29.17 -8.27
CA ILE A 470 -33.55 29.15 -9.19
C ILE A 470 -33.99 29.50 -10.62
N TRP A 471 -35.05 28.87 -11.11
CA TRP A 471 -35.50 29.02 -12.49
C TRP A 471 -36.30 30.30 -12.76
N ASN A 472 -36.76 30.98 -11.71
CA ASN A 472 -37.39 32.29 -11.84
C ASN A 472 -36.34 33.42 -11.82
N GLU A 473 -35.31 33.30 -10.98
CA GLU A 473 -34.29 34.33 -10.83
C GLU A 473 -33.21 34.25 -11.92
N LEU A 474 -32.83 33.04 -12.35
CA LEU A 474 -31.78 32.83 -13.36
C LEU A 474 -32.31 32.61 -14.78
N GLU A 475 -33.57 32.98 -15.07
CA GLU A 475 -34.24 32.73 -16.36
C GLU A 475 -33.45 33.27 -17.56
N GLU A 476 -32.74 34.41 -17.37
CA GLU A 476 -31.94 35.06 -18.42
C GLU A 476 -30.43 34.73 -18.37
N GLU A 477 -29.95 34.03 -17.33
CA GLU A 477 -28.51 33.91 -17.02
C GLU A 477 -27.84 32.64 -17.58
N ASN A 478 -28.60 31.64 -18.03
CA ASN A 478 -28.10 30.35 -18.57
C ASN A 478 -27.00 29.68 -17.71
N PRO A 479 -27.29 29.37 -16.42
CA PRO A 479 -26.30 28.84 -15.51
C PRO A 479 -25.82 27.43 -15.91
N THR A 480 -24.51 27.17 -15.83
CA THR A 480 -23.90 25.85 -16.03
C THR A 480 -23.67 25.09 -14.72
N SER A 481 -23.50 25.80 -13.61
CA SER A 481 -23.26 25.26 -12.27
C SER A 481 -23.98 26.09 -11.22
N ILE A 482 -24.79 25.45 -10.37
CA ILE A 482 -25.59 26.13 -9.34
C ILE A 482 -25.31 25.49 -7.99
N GLU A 483 -24.94 26.30 -7.00
CA GLU A 483 -24.75 25.84 -5.62
C GLU A 483 -25.99 26.18 -4.80
N ILE A 484 -26.58 25.20 -4.12
CA ILE A 484 -27.55 25.43 -3.04
C ILE A 484 -26.83 25.24 -1.72
N THR A 485 -26.88 26.26 -0.87
CA THR A 485 -26.31 26.22 0.48
C THR A 485 -27.42 26.09 1.52
N ARG A 486 -27.25 25.22 2.50
CA ARG A 486 -28.17 25.02 3.63
C ARG A 486 -27.45 25.38 4.93
N ARG A 487 -27.99 26.35 5.66
CA ARG A 487 -27.38 26.91 6.89
C ARG A 487 -28.31 26.76 8.10
N PRO A 488 -27.81 26.34 9.27
CA PRO A 488 -28.62 26.29 10.49
C PRO A 488 -29.08 27.69 10.94
N ILE A 489 -30.25 27.76 11.58
CA ILE A 489 -30.76 28.95 12.26
C ILE A 489 -30.24 28.92 13.69
N ASP A 490 -29.54 29.99 14.10
CA ASP A 490 -28.86 30.13 15.40
C ASP A 490 -27.85 28.99 15.66
N PRO A 491 -26.75 28.89 14.90
CA PRO A 491 -25.70 27.89 15.16
C PRO A 491 -25.03 28.14 16.53
N ASP A 492 -24.66 27.07 17.22
CA ASP A 492 -23.71 27.14 18.33
C ASP A 492 -22.34 27.65 17.82
N GLU A 493 -21.51 28.26 18.69
CA GLU A 493 -20.26 28.96 18.31
C GLU A 493 -19.29 28.10 17.47
N ASP A 494 -19.38 26.76 17.58
CA ASP A 494 -18.51 25.80 16.89
C ASP A 494 -19.03 25.33 15.50
N TYR A 495 -20.23 25.70 15.07
CA TYR A 495 -20.89 25.18 13.85
C TYR A 495 -21.25 26.26 12.82
N TYR A 496 -20.24 26.89 12.21
CA TYR A 496 -20.43 27.91 11.17
C TYR A 496 -20.37 27.39 9.72
N ALA A 497 -20.05 26.12 9.49
CA ALA A 497 -19.93 25.55 8.15
C ALA A 497 -21.31 25.25 7.55
N ALA A 498 -21.48 25.55 6.26
CA ALA A 498 -22.74 25.34 5.57
C ALA A 498 -22.73 24.05 4.75
N ASP A 499 -23.82 23.28 4.80
CA ASP A 499 -24.04 22.15 3.89
C ASP A 499 -24.20 22.69 2.46
N ARG A 500 -23.68 21.96 1.46
CA ARG A 500 -23.69 22.37 0.05
C ARG A 500 -24.25 21.29 -0.86
N LEU A 501 -24.98 21.70 -1.88
CA LEU A 501 -25.51 20.79 -2.90
C LEU A 501 -25.32 21.44 -4.28
N MET A 502 -24.54 20.78 -5.13
CA MET A 502 -24.21 21.26 -6.47
C MET A 502 -25.18 20.69 -7.49
N LEU A 503 -25.69 21.55 -8.36
CA LEU A 503 -26.59 21.21 -9.46
C LEU A 503 -25.96 21.59 -10.80
N ASN A 504 -26.24 20.81 -11.84
CA ASN A 504 -25.96 21.20 -13.21
C ASN A 504 -27.06 22.11 -13.79
N ALA A 505 -26.89 22.58 -15.02
CA ALA A 505 -27.85 23.41 -15.75
C ALA A 505 -29.28 22.81 -15.87
N LYS A 506 -29.44 21.50 -15.69
CA LYS A 506 -30.73 20.80 -15.74
C LYS A 506 -31.38 20.63 -14.37
N GLY A 507 -30.73 21.12 -13.30
CA GLY A 507 -31.15 20.90 -11.92
C GLY A 507 -30.89 19.48 -11.41
N GLU A 508 -30.04 18.71 -12.07
CA GLU A 508 -29.63 17.39 -11.58
C GLU A 508 -28.51 17.54 -10.54
N ILE A 509 -28.59 16.76 -9.47
CA ILE A 509 -27.60 16.80 -8.38
C ILE A 509 -26.27 16.20 -8.86
N MET A 510 -25.21 16.99 -8.81
CA MET A 510 -23.85 16.60 -9.15
C MET A 510 -23.10 16.10 -7.91
N ASP A 511 -23.20 16.86 -6.80
CA ASP A 511 -22.55 16.54 -5.53
C ASP A 511 -23.39 17.07 -4.34
N CYS A 512 -23.21 16.46 -3.17
CA CYS A 512 -23.85 16.85 -1.91
C CYS A 512 -22.86 16.68 -0.75
N GLN A 513 -22.53 17.78 -0.09
CA GLN A 513 -21.61 17.85 1.03
C GLN A 513 -22.35 18.29 2.29
N LEU A 514 -22.21 17.53 3.37
CA LEU A 514 -22.79 17.87 4.66
C LEU A 514 -21.66 18.22 5.63
N SER A 515 -21.59 19.48 6.05
CA SER A 515 -20.62 19.94 7.04
C SER A 515 -21.19 19.85 8.46
N CYS A 516 -22.51 19.78 8.62
CA CYS A 516 -23.19 19.69 9.92
C CYS A 516 -23.63 18.25 10.28
N ILE A 517 -22.93 17.22 9.80
CA ILE A 517 -23.25 15.84 10.13
C ILE A 517 -22.56 15.42 11.44
N ASP A 518 -23.34 14.87 12.36
CA ASP A 518 -22.82 14.28 13.60
C ASP A 518 -22.18 12.93 13.27
N MET A 519 -20.85 12.92 13.12
CA MET A 519 -20.08 11.74 12.74
C MET A 519 -20.18 10.60 13.77
N GLU A 520 -20.30 10.92 15.07
CA GLU A 520 -20.43 9.91 16.13
C GLU A 520 -21.74 9.14 16.00
N ARG A 521 -22.82 9.85 15.66
CA ARG A 521 -24.15 9.25 15.50
C ARG A 521 -24.35 8.62 14.13
N GLU A 522 -23.83 9.25 13.08
CA GLU A 522 -24.20 8.95 11.70
C GLU A 522 -23.20 8.03 10.99
N GLY A 523 -22.00 7.85 11.55
CA GLY A 523 -20.89 7.04 11.02
C GLY A 523 -19.94 7.84 10.14
N GLU A 524 -18.80 7.24 9.82
CA GLU A 524 -17.79 7.82 8.91
C GLU A 524 -18.27 7.81 7.45
N ASP A 525 -17.80 8.77 6.65
CA ASP A 525 -18.10 8.86 5.23
C ASP A 525 -17.32 7.80 4.42
N PRO A 526 -17.99 6.77 3.86
CA PRO A 526 -17.30 5.75 3.08
C PRO A 526 -16.78 6.27 1.74
N THR A 527 -17.27 7.41 1.25
CA THR A 527 -16.86 7.96 -0.06
C THR A 527 -15.45 8.54 -0.03
N PHE A 528 -14.97 8.95 1.16
CA PHE A 528 -13.59 9.42 1.33
C PHE A 528 -12.55 8.34 0.97
N ALA A 529 -12.92 7.05 1.07
CA ALA A 529 -12.05 5.97 0.65
C ALA A 529 -11.65 6.07 -0.83
N PHE A 530 -12.48 6.65 -1.72
CA PHE A 530 -12.10 6.86 -3.12
C PHE A 530 -10.96 7.87 -3.29
N GLU A 531 -10.86 8.89 -2.42
CA GLU A 531 -9.75 9.87 -2.47
C GLU A 531 -8.42 9.23 -2.05
N LEU A 532 -8.49 8.11 -1.35
CA LEU A 532 -7.35 7.33 -0.87
C LEU A 532 -7.01 6.12 -1.77
N MET A 533 -7.60 6.05 -2.98
CA MET A 533 -7.31 5.01 -3.97
C MET A 533 -6.38 5.54 -5.07
N TRP A 534 -5.56 4.63 -5.63
CA TRP A 534 -4.68 4.90 -6.76
C TRP A 534 -4.69 3.73 -7.75
N PHE A 535 -4.75 4.01 -9.05
CA PHE A 535 -4.76 2.98 -10.09
C PHE A 535 -3.86 3.34 -11.26
N ASP A 536 -3.12 2.35 -11.75
CA ASP A 536 -2.27 2.46 -12.93
C ASP A 536 -3.08 2.30 -14.22
N ILE A 537 -4.01 3.24 -14.47
CA ILE A 537 -4.88 3.20 -15.65
C ILE A 537 -4.09 3.70 -16.88
N PRO A 538 -3.99 2.91 -17.97
CA PRO A 538 -3.22 3.32 -19.15
C PRO A 538 -3.76 4.59 -19.82
N THR A 539 -2.85 5.46 -20.25
CA THR A 539 -3.17 6.71 -20.96
C THR A 539 -2.42 6.84 -22.29
N PRO A 540 -3.00 7.53 -23.29
CA PRO A 540 -2.44 7.64 -24.65
C PRO A 540 -1.30 8.67 -24.80
N PHE A 541 -0.94 9.39 -23.74
CA PHE A 541 -0.09 10.58 -23.85
C PHE A 541 1.41 10.24 -23.86
N HIS A 542 2.17 11.07 -24.58
CA HIS A 542 3.61 10.99 -24.78
C HIS A 542 4.31 12.28 -24.33
N ALA A 543 5.61 12.20 -24.04
CA ALA A 543 6.38 13.38 -23.66
C ALA A 543 6.43 14.36 -24.84
N GLY A 544 6.26 15.65 -24.52
CA GLY A 544 6.16 16.72 -25.53
C GLY A 544 4.75 16.96 -26.07
N ASP A 545 3.77 16.12 -25.73
CA ASP A 545 2.37 16.40 -26.02
C ASP A 545 1.90 17.65 -25.28
N ILE A 546 1.07 18.45 -25.96
CA ILE A 546 0.42 19.60 -25.32
C ILE A 546 -1.00 19.17 -24.96
N ILE A 547 -1.24 19.11 -23.67
CA ILE A 547 -2.47 18.62 -23.06
C ILE A 547 -3.19 19.75 -22.33
N CYS A 548 -4.45 19.53 -21.99
CA CYS A 548 -5.23 20.38 -21.10
C CYS A 548 -6.12 19.52 -20.20
N ARG A 549 -6.64 20.13 -19.14
CA ARG A 549 -7.68 19.52 -18.31
C ARG A 549 -9.00 19.52 -19.07
N HIS A 550 -9.76 18.43 -18.99
CA HIS A 550 -11.12 18.34 -19.51
C HIS A 550 -11.97 19.51 -18.98
N GLY A 551 -12.72 20.15 -19.88
CA GLY A 551 -13.52 21.34 -19.58
C GLY A 551 -12.73 22.65 -19.42
N ASP A 552 -11.39 22.62 -19.39
CA ASP A 552 -10.53 23.81 -19.27
C ASP A 552 -9.38 23.83 -20.30
N PRO A 553 -9.70 24.04 -21.60
CA PRO A 553 -8.68 24.15 -22.65
C PRO A 553 -7.89 25.47 -22.57
N GLY A 554 -8.23 26.36 -21.64
CA GLY A 554 -7.62 27.68 -21.48
C GLY A 554 -6.28 27.67 -20.75
N ASP A 555 -5.96 26.56 -20.09
CA ASP A 555 -4.76 26.33 -19.27
C ASP A 555 -3.95 25.11 -19.77
N PRO A 556 -3.23 25.24 -20.90
CA PRO A 556 -2.49 24.14 -21.51
C PRO A 556 -1.18 23.83 -20.78
N MET A 557 -0.78 22.56 -20.81
CA MET A 557 0.51 22.06 -20.30
C MET A 557 1.24 21.28 -21.38
N LEU A 558 2.57 21.41 -21.46
CA LEU A 558 3.39 20.44 -22.17
C LEU A 558 3.77 19.30 -21.22
N LEU A 559 3.41 18.06 -21.56
CA LEU A 559 3.68 16.87 -20.76
C LEU A 559 5.16 16.49 -20.80
N LEU A 560 5.75 16.21 -19.64
CA LEU A 560 7.11 15.67 -19.53
C LEU A 560 7.09 14.20 -19.10
N ASN A 561 6.37 13.89 -18.03
CA ASN A 561 6.20 12.53 -17.51
C ASN A 561 4.95 12.41 -16.62
N MET A 562 4.64 11.18 -16.20
CA MET A 562 3.55 10.86 -15.27
C MET A 562 4.06 9.93 -14.17
N GLN A 563 3.40 9.93 -13.02
CA GLN A 563 3.75 9.05 -11.88
C GLN A 563 3.54 7.57 -12.17
N THR A 564 2.80 7.24 -13.24
CA THR A 564 2.59 5.87 -13.75
C THR A 564 3.71 5.38 -14.67
N TRP A 565 4.70 6.21 -15.01
CA TRP A 565 5.75 5.83 -15.96
C TRP A 565 6.91 5.12 -15.27
N THR A 566 7.31 3.98 -15.84
CA THR A 566 8.51 3.25 -15.43
C THR A 566 9.79 3.96 -15.86
N THR A 567 10.93 3.59 -15.25
CA THR A 567 12.26 4.06 -15.66
C THR A 567 12.46 3.90 -17.17
N GLN A 568 12.08 2.73 -17.70
CA GLN A 568 12.19 2.44 -19.14
C GLN A 568 11.37 3.41 -19.99
N ARG A 569 10.09 3.65 -19.62
CA ARG A 569 9.23 4.57 -20.36
C ARG A 569 9.76 6.00 -20.31
N VAL A 570 10.24 6.46 -19.15
CA VAL A 570 10.88 7.78 -19.02
C VAL A 570 12.10 7.90 -19.93
N MET A 571 12.94 6.86 -20.01
CA MET A 571 14.13 6.84 -20.86
C MET A 571 13.82 6.84 -22.36
N ASP A 572 12.73 6.17 -22.76
CA ASP A 572 12.28 6.07 -24.16
C ASP A 572 11.57 7.34 -24.65
N GLU A 573 10.81 8.00 -23.77
CA GLU A 573 10.00 9.19 -24.09
C GLU A 573 10.84 10.48 -24.06
N LEU A 574 11.76 10.63 -23.10
CA LEU A 574 12.48 11.89 -22.90
C LEU A 574 13.89 11.87 -23.54
N PRO A 575 14.33 12.99 -24.13
CA PRO A 575 15.68 13.11 -24.66
C PRO A 575 16.74 13.13 -23.55
N PRO A 576 18.00 12.73 -23.84
CA PRO A 576 19.10 12.79 -22.88
C PRO A 576 19.26 14.17 -22.23
N SER A 577 19.00 14.24 -20.92
CA SER A 577 19.03 15.49 -20.14
C SER A 577 19.18 15.19 -18.65
N THR A 578 19.63 16.18 -17.87
CA THR A 578 19.66 16.06 -16.40
C THR A 578 18.28 15.74 -15.82
N TYR A 579 17.23 16.33 -16.40
CA TYR A 579 15.85 16.06 -15.99
C TYR A 579 15.46 14.60 -16.20
N ARG A 580 15.76 14.02 -17.39
CA ARG A 580 15.48 12.61 -17.67
C ARG A 580 16.18 11.69 -16.67
N GLU A 581 17.47 11.91 -16.40
CA GLU A 581 18.21 11.09 -15.43
C GLU A 581 17.61 11.22 -14.02
N CYS A 582 17.18 12.42 -13.61
CA CYS A 582 16.50 12.65 -12.33
C CYS A 582 15.14 11.96 -12.26
N ALA A 583 14.30 12.09 -13.29
CA ALA A 583 12.98 11.48 -13.37
C ALA A 583 13.07 9.95 -13.39
N ALA A 584 14.06 9.39 -14.10
CA ALA A 584 14.24 7.96 -14.23
C ALA A 584 14.80 7.31 -12.95
N LYS A 585 15.65 8.01 -12.19
CA LYS A 585 16.40 7.43 -11.05
C LYS A 585 15.52 6.72 -10.01
N ASN A 586 14.32 7.24 -9.74
CA ASN A 586 13.40 6.71 -8.72
C ASN A 586 12.04 6.30 -9.30
N ALA A 587 11.88 6.22 -10.63
CA ALA A 587 10.58 6.03 -11.25
C ALA A 587 9.93 4.69 -10.84
N ASP A 588 10.68 3.58 -10.93
CA ASP A 588 10.14 2.26 -10.58
C ASP A 588 9.91 2.11 -9.06
N ASP A 589 10.78 2.70 -8.23
CA ASP A 589 10.60 2.70 -6.76
C ASP A 589 9.37 3.50 -6.34
N LEU A 590 9.14 4.64 -6.98
CA LEU A 590 7.97 5.49 -6.74
C LEU A 590 6.69 4.80 -7.22
N LEU A 591 6.72 4.16 -8.39
CA LEU A 591 5.58 3.40 -8.91
C LEU A 591 5.23 2.22 -8.00
N ARG A 592 6.24 1.48 -7.50
CA ARG A 592 6.06 0.45 -6.48
C ARG A 592 5.40 1.02 -5.22
N HIS A 593 5.89 2.16 -4.74
CA HIS A 593 5.33 2.82 -3.57
C HIS A 593 3.86 3.21 -3.80
N HIS A 594 3.51 3.79 -4.94
CA HIS A 594 2.12 4.17 -5.24
C HIS A 594 1.19 2.97 -5.38
N ARG A 595 1.67 1.84 -5.93
CA ARG A 595 0.89 0.59 -5.97
C ARG A 595 0.55 0.07 -4.57
N GLN A 596 1.40 0.30 -3.58
CA GLN A 596 1.20 -0.13 -2.20
C GLN A 596 0.45 0.91 -1.34
N ASN A 597 0.81 2.19 -1.49
CA ASN A 597 0.43 3.25 -0.56
C ASN A 597 -0.12 4.51 -1.24
N GLY A 598 -0.19 4.53 -2.56
CA GLY A 598 -0.59 5.72 -3.30
C GLY A 598 -2.08 6.01 -3.19
N ASP A 599 -2.39 7.28 -3.31
CA ASP A 599 -3.74 7.83 -3.30
C ASP A 599 -4.00 8.74 -4.52
N THR A 600 -5.13 9.44 -4.55
CA THR A 600 -5.47 10.31 -5.69
C THR A 600 -4.49 11.46 -5.88
N SER A 601 -3.75 11.90 -4.85
CA SER A 601 -2.69 12.92 -4.95
C SER A 601 -1.49 12.45 -5.77
N ASP A 602 -1.35 11.13 -5.97
CA ASP A 602 -0.30 10.49 -6.77
C ASP A 602 -0.75 10.14 -8.20
N MET A 603 -1.91 10.62 -8.64
CA MET A 603 -2.46 10.39 -9.98
C MET A 603 -2.40 11.64 -10.86
N TYR A 604 -1.29 12.37 -10.85
CA TYR A 604 -1.14 13.60 -11.63
C TYR A 604 0.01 13.55 -12.65
N ALA A 605 -0.12 14.37 -13.68
CA ALA A 605 0.89 14.58 -14.70
C ALA A 605 1.84 15.73 -14.36
N TYR A 606 3.10 15.59 -14.77
CA TYR A 606 4.14 16.62 -14.63
C TYR A 606 4.49 17.22 -15.99
N GLY A 607 4.69 18.53 -16.00
CA GLY A 607 4.94 19.24 -17.25
C GLY A 607 5.30 20.70 -17.08
N CYS A 608 5.41 21.38 -18.23
CA CYS A 608 5.64 22.82 -18.31
C CYS A 608 4.32 23.55 -18.50
N GLN A 609 4.04 24.54 -17.65
CA GLN A 609 2.89 25.44 -17.75
C GLN A 609 3.35 26.91 -17.74
N ILE A 610 2.40 27.81 -18.00
CA ILE A 610 2.63 29.25 -17.95
C ILE A 610 2.12 29.79 -16.62
N GLU A 611 3.01 30.30 -15.77
CA GLU A 611 2.63 30.91 -14.49
C GLU A 611 2.40 32.42 -14.65
N TYR A 612 1.38 32.95 -13.96
CA TYR A 612 1.14 34.39 -13.87
C TYR A 612 1.50 34.87 -12.45
N PRO A 613 2.25 35.98 -12.28
CA PRO A 613 2.61 36.99 -13.29
C PRO A 613 3.83 36.62 -14.15
N LEU A 614 3.85 37.19 -15.37
CA LEU A 614 4.79 37.00 -16.51
C LEU A 614 6.32 37.13 -16.22
N GLU A 615 6.74 37.24 -14.96
CA GLU A 615 8.17 37.32 -14.60
C GLU A 615 8.93 36.01 -14.89
N TYR A 616 8.20 34.88 -14.99
CA TYR A 616 8.72 33.58 -15.40
C TYR A 616 7.84 33.01 -16.53
N PRO A 617 8.22 33.15 -17.81
CA PRO A 617 7.35 32.80 -18.93
C PRO A 617 7.08 31.31 -19.08
N VAL A 618 7.87 30.44 -18.43
CA VAL A 618 7.63 29.00 -18.33
C VAL A 618 8.02 28.56 -16.93
N TYR A 619 7.08 27.92 -16.25
CA TYR A 619 7.31 27.27 -14.96
C TYR A 619 7.15 25.76 -15.13
N ILE A 620 8.12 25.01 -14.59
CA ILE A 620 7.97 23.57 -14.38
C ILE A 620 7.38 23.44 -12.99
N GLY A 621 6.08 23.20 -12.93
CA GLY A 621 5.32 23.28 -11.71
C GLY A 621 4.91 21.96 -11.08
N GLU A 622 4.31 22.10 -9.91
CA GLU A 622 3.61 21.03 -9.20
C GLU A 622 2.57 20.35 -10.12
N PRO A 623 2.23 19.07 -9.85
CA PRO A 623 1.30 18.33 -10.68
C PRO A 623 -0.03 19.06 -10.84
N SER A 624 -0.45 19.32 -12.08
CA SER A 624 -1.57 20.24 -12.35
C SER A 624 -2.79 19.60 -13.01
N CYS A 625 -2.60 18.45 -13.66
CA CYS A 625 -3.65 17.74 -14.38
C CYS A 625 -3.80 16.31 -13.84
N PHE A 626 -4.98 16.00 -13.31
CA PHE A 626 -5.33 14.66 -12.86
C PHE A 626 -5.41 13.70 -14.05
N LEU A 627 -4.86 12.49 -13.90
CA LEU A 627 -4.64 11.54 -14.98
C LEU A 627 -5.88 11.30 -15.84
N LEU A 628 -7.06 11.13 -15.23
CA LEU A 628 -8.30 10.79 -15.94
C LEU A 628 -8.99 12.00 -16.61
N ASP A 629 -8.54 13.21 -16.30
CA ASP A 629 -9.09 14.45 -16.86
C ASP A 629 -8.22 15.00 -18.00
N MET A 630 -7.12 14.33 -18.36
CA MET A 630 -6.22 14.80 -19.41
C MET A 630 -6.83 14.65 -20.82
N GLU A 631 -6.62 15.65 -21.67
CA GLU A 631 -6.97 15.63 -23.10
C GLU A 631 -5.88 16.28 -23.95
N TYR A 632 -5.81 15.93 -25.24
CA TYR A 632 -5.01 16.68 -26.19
C TYR A 632 -5.58 18.09 -26.37
N CYS A 633 -4.73 19.11 -26.20
CA CYS A 633 -5.12 20.50 -26.40
C CYS A 633 -5.28 20.77 -27.91
N ARG A 634 -6.53 20.75 -28.38
CA ARG A 634 -6.90 21.02 -29.78
C ARG A 634 -7.19 22.48 -30.05
N THR A 635 -7.37 23.28 -29.00
CA THR A 635 -7.62 24.72 -29.10
C THR A 635 -6.33 25.47 -29.44
N PRO A 636 -6.33 26.41 -30.39
CA PRO A 636 -5.15 27.22 -30.67
C PRO A 636 -4.64 27.94 -29.41
N LEU A 637 -3.35 27.77 -29.09
CA LEU A 637 -2.75 28.36 -27.90
C LEU A 637 -2.80 29.90 -27.95
N LYS A 638 -3.15 30.50 -26.81
CA LYS A 638 -3.02 31.94 -26.56
C LYS A 638 -1.56 32.38 -26.79
N PRO A 639 -1.30 33.62 -27.22
CA PRO A 639 0.05 34.11 -27.50
C PRO A 639 1.10 33.77 -26.43
N GLU A 640 0.71 33.88 -25.16
CA GLU A 640 1.52 33.60 -23.97
C GLU A 640 1.93 32.12 -23.89
N ALA A 641 0.99 31.21 -24.17
CA ALA A 641 1.20 29.77 -24.13
C ALA A 641 1.92 29.21 -25.36
N ARG A 642 2.17 30.01 -26.41
CA ARG A 642 2.88 29.54 -27.61
C ARG A 642 4.33 29.15 -27.34
N ILE A 643 4.92 29.60 -26.24
CA ILE A 643 6.25 29.14 -25.81
C ILE A 643 6.27 27.62 -25.57
N LEU A 644 5.15 26.97 -25.27
CA LEU A 644 5.05 25.50 -25.16
C LEU A 644 5.43 24.80 -26.47
N TYR A 645 5.13 25.38 -27.64
CA TYR A 645 5.63 24.86 -28.92
C TYR A 645 7.16 24.98 -29.03
N GLY A 646 7.74 26.04 -28.45
CA GLY A 646 9.19 26.20 -28.35
C GLY A 646 9.82 25.14 -27.45
N VAL A 647 9.20 24.85 -26.29
CA VAL A 647 9.64 23.79 -25.38
C VAL A 647 9.58 22.43 -26.07
N ARG A 648 8.49 22.13 -26.79
CA ARG A 648 8.38 20.91 -27.62
C ARG A 648 9.51 20.82 -28.65
N ALA A 649 9.74 21.89 -29.41
CA ALA A 649 10.82 21.92 -30.39
C ALA A 649 12.22 21.74 -29.77
N TYR A 650 12.41 22.20 -28.53
CA TYR A 650 13.63 21.94 -27.77
C TYR A 650 13.77 20.46 -27.39
N LEU A 651 12.70 19.82 -26.90
CA LEU A 651 12.69 18.38 -26.57
C LEU A 651 12.92 17.52 -27.81
N ASP A 652 12.33 17.89 -28.95
CA ASP A 652 12.52 17.23 -30.24
C ASP A 652 13.93 17.46 -30.83
N GLY A 653 14.76 18.32 -30.21
CA GLY A 653 16.11 18.64 -30.67
C GLY A 653 16.19 19.63 -31.85
N TYR A 654 15.08 20.24 -32.24
CA TYR A 654 15.01 21.23 -33.31
C TYR A 654 15.35 22.66 -32.87
N LEU A 655 15.41 22.91 -31.56
CA LEU A 655 15.67 24.22 -30.98
C LEU A 655 16.77 24.15 -29.91
N GLY A 656 17.78 25.01 -29.99
CA GLY A 656 18.80 25.14 -28.94
C GLY A 656 18.30 25.94 -27.74
N LEU A 657 18.90 25.72 -26.56
CA LEU A 657 18.50 26.39 -25.31
C LEU A 657 18.53 27.92 -25.42
N ASP A 658 19.57 28.51 -26.00
CA ASP A 658 19.66 29.97 -26.17
C ASP A 658 18.52 30.52 -27.04
N SER A 659 18.08 29.75 -28.05
CA SER A 659 16.96 30.12 -28.90
C SER A 659 15.62 29.98 -28.18
N LEU A 660 15.47 28.98 -27.30
CA LEU A 660 14.30 28.84 -26.44
C LEU A 660 14.18 30.02 -25.46
N ILE A 661 15.29 30.42 -24.84
CA ILE A 661 15.34 31.58 -23.95
C ILE A 661 14.96 32.85 -24.73
N ALA A 662 15.54 33.06 -25.91
CA ALA A 662 15.20 34.23 -26.74
C ALA A 662 13.72 34.24 -27.17
N LEU A 663 13.16 33.07 -27.52
CA LEU A 663 11.74 32.94 -27.84
C LEU A 663 10.85 33.23 -26.63
N SER A 664 11.24 32.78 -25.43
CA SER A 664 10.47 33.03 -24.21
C SER A 664 10.31 34.54 -23.95
N SER A 665 11.42 35.30 -24.05
CA SER A 665 11.39 36.76 -23.90
C SER A 665 10.58 37.45 -25.00
N LEU A 666 10.62 36.92 -26.24
CA LEU A 666 9.83 37.46 -27.34
C LEU A 666 8.32 37.30 -27.09
N TYR A 667 7.88 36.11 -26.66
CA TYR A 667 6.47 35.85 -26.37
C TYR A 667 5.98 36.67 -25.17
N GLU A 668 6.80 36.82 -24.13
CA GLU A 668 6.51 37.69 -22.98
C GLU A 668 6.28 39.15 -23.41
N LEU A 669 7.18 39.69 -24.25
CA LEU A 669 7.04 41.06 -24.78
C LEU A 669 5.79 41.20 -25.66
N GLN A 670 5.49 40.22 -26.52
CA GLN A 670 4.30 40.24 -27.36
C GLN A 670 3.01 40.25 -26.53
N ALA A 671 2.96 39.43 -25.49
CA ALA A 671 1.84 39.39 -24.54
C ALA A 671 1.66 40.73 -23.82
N LEU A 672 2.75 41.30 -23.29
CA LEU A 672 2.73 42.58 -22.61
C LEU A 672 2.27 43.72 -23.53
N VAL A 673 2.77 43.75 -24.76
CA VAL A 673 2.38 44.72 -25.79
C VAL A 673 0.89 44.58 -26.10
N LYS A 674 0.39 43.35 -26.30
CA LYS A 674 -1.01 43.09 -26.57
C LYS A 674 -1.91 43.56 -25.43
N LYS A 675 -1.59 43.21 -24.18
CA LYS A 675 -2.34 43.64 -22.99
C LYS A 675 -2.39 45.15 -22.85
N LYS A 676 -1.26 45.83 -23.07
CA LYS A 676 -1.20 47.31 -23.07
C LYS A 676 -1.98 47.92 -24.21
N ALA A 677 -1.94 47.32 -25.40
CA ALA A 677 -2.69 47.76 -26.57
C ALA A 677 -4.21 47.61 -26.35
N GLU A 678 -4.68 46.47 -25.84
CA GLU A 678 -6.09 46.23 -25.52
C GLU A 678 -6.60 47.24 -24.48
N ARG A 679 -5.81 47.53 -23.44
CA ARG A 679 -6.12 48.58 -22.46
C ARG A 679 -6.18 49.97 -23.11
N PHE A 680 -5.20 50.30 -23.95
CA PHE A 680 -5.17 51.57 -24.65
C PHE A 680 -6.37 51.74 -25.59
N GLU A 681 -6.76 50.69 -26.33
CA GLU A 681 -7.95 50.73 -27.20
C GLU A 681 -9.23 50.94 -26.40
N GLY A 682 -9.36 50.31 -25.23
CA GLY A 682 -10.52 50.45 -24.35
C GLY A 682 -10.63 51.80 -23.64
N GLU A 683 -9.51 52.35 -23.15
CA GLU A 683 -9.48 53.62 -22.39
C GLU A 683 -9.32 54.85 -23.30
N ASP A 684 -8.50 54.76 -24.35
CA ASP A 684 -7.94 55.89 -25.08
C ASP A 684 -7.97 55.74 -26.61
N GLY A 685 -8.66 54.72 -27.16
CA GLY A 685 -8.64 54.38 -28.60
C GLY A 685 -9.00 55.51 -29.55
N GLY A 686 -9.78 56.51 -29.09
CA GLY A 686 -10.10 57.72 -29.85
C GLY A 686 -8.90 58.61 -30.22
N LEU A 687 -7.75 58.46 -29.55
CA LEU A 687 -6.52 59.17 -29.89
C LEU A 687 -5.97 58.79 -31.27
N LYS A 688 -6.20 57.55 -31.73
CA LYS A 688 -5.73 57.10 -33.06
C LYS A 688 -6.36 57.89 -34.20
N THR A 689 -7.63 58.31 -34.04
CA THR A 689 -8.30 59.16 -35.01
C THR A 689 -7.87 60.63 -34.90
N ARG A 690 -7.53 61.07 -33.68
CA ARG A 690 -7.25 62.49 -33.38
C ARG A 690 -5.80 62.89 -33.64
N TYR A 691 -4.86 61.95 -33.47
CA TYR A 691 -3.42 62.13 -33.66
C TYR A 691 -2.83 60.89 -34.36
N PRO A 692 -3.18 60.65 -35.63
CA PRO A 692 -2.73 59.47 -36.35
C PRO A 692 -1.20 59.41 -36.51
N GLU A 693 -0.51 60.55 -36.47
CA GLU A 693 0.96 60.65 -36.51
C GLU A 693 1.69 60.02 -35.31
N LEU A 694 0.99 59.73 -34.20
CA LEU A 694 1.56 58.98 -33.08
C LEU A 694 1.70 57.48 -33.34
N PHE A 695 1.03 56.97 -34.37
CA PHE A 695 0.88 55.53 -34.63
C PHE A 695 1.26 55.11 -36.05
N ASP A 696 1.47 56.07 -36.96
CA ASP A 696 1.88 55.82 -38.34
C ASP A 696 3.03 56.77 -38.73
N ASP A 697 4.23 56.20 -38.76
CA ASP A 697 5.49 56.89 -39.05
C ASP A 697 5.59 57.40 -40.50
N THR A 698 4.62 57.04 -41.36
CA THR A 698 4.54 57.50 -42.75
C THR A 698 3.74 58.80 -42.90
N ILE A 699 3.04 59.23 -41.85
CA ILE A 699 2.28 60.49 -41.85
C ILE A 699 3.24 61.66 -41.61
N ALA A 700 3.34 62.54 -42.61
CA ALA A 700 4.17 63.73 -42.51
C ALA A 700 3.66 64.64 -41.36
N PRO A 701 4.54 65.13 -40.47
CA PRO A 701 4.13 65.97 -39.35
C PRO A 701 3.42 67.24 -39.86
N PRO A 702 2.37 67.72 -39.17
CA PRO A 702 1.58 68.83 -39.64
C PRO A 702 2.44 70.08 -39.86
N ALA A 703 2.28 70.72 -41.02
CA ALA A 703 3.04 71.91 -41.39
C ALA A 703 2.68 73.09 -40.47
N ARG A 704 3.54 73.34 -39.47
CA ARG A 704 3.57 74.47 -38.53
C ARG A 704 2.38 74.56 -37.57
N PHE A 705 2.67 74.40 -36.28
CA PHE A 705 1.88 75.00 -35.21
C PHE A 705 1.80 76.52 -35.41
N LYS A 706 0.65 77.03 -35.87
CA LYS A 706 0.33 78.45 -35.69
C LYS A 706 0.14 78.68 -34.20
N THR A 707 1.13 79.30 -33.56
CA THR A 707 1.04 79.87 -32.22
C THR A 707 -0.18 80.79 -32.14
N LYS A 708 -1.29 80.29 -31.59
CA LYS A 708 -2.34 81.14 -31.03
C LYS A 708 -1.94 81.47 -29.59
N ARG A 709 -1.21 82.58 -29.43
CA ARG A 709 -1.34 83.40 -28.23
C ARG A 709 -2.50 84.36 -28.47
N SER A 710 -3.64 84.07 -27.84
CA SER A 710 -4.58 85.02 -27.22
C SER A 710 -5.73 84.24 -26.62
#